data_AF-A0A955K6E9-F1
#
_entry.id   AF-A0A955K6E9-F1
#
_cell.length_a   1.000
_cell.length_b   1.000
_cell.length_c   1.000
_cell.angle_alpha   90.00
_cell.angle_beta   90.00
_cell.angle_gamma   90.00
#
_symmetry.space_group_name_H-M   'P 1'
#
loop_
_entity.id
_entity.type
_entity.pdbx_description
1 polymer ?
#
loop_
_entity_poly.entity_id
_entity_poly.type
_entity_poly.pdbx_seq_one_letter_code
_entity_poly.pdbx_strand_id
1 'polypeptide(L)'
;MQNSVINVFQSQSVHATPGDGHMLLFWDGGTAPTDWTCVSCSGGDPFYQVFPRGSDTYGGTGGATTHTHTASGSVDATTDPMPARSNTGTGINNNTHTHTFTPAIGSASNLPLFRQLKVIRYDFSGDPAIIPTGAIAFFDSTVPSGWTQYSAEDGYYPYGESSAGITGGSNTHTHAISGTLTGASGGNRARNTVSTQDIVSSNGHTHDATGTSAIANNEPPYIEVIFGQATSSAAPTLNMYAMWDDDPTTSWLVKSGSGGPFYQNFFKGSSSYGTTGGSSTHSHADVSYLSGTPSTTNTSRTGGTPNASDDLHTHLIHVTGFSTDNNIPPYIDVIIAKYQPPSDLDQSAYRWYANTDTTDVGSPLGTQDTSANAPKQGTAFRLRLTIHVSVSNRDINGAGLKLQYAVKSGTCDTSFIGESYSDVSDVSGDIRYFDNPSVSDADTLITNANDPTHSSDSIVAQSYQEANNFTNNISAISNGEDGLWDFSLVDYSAPASTSYCFRVVRATDLELESYSVIPEITSDDGMGHMLLFWDGGTAPTGWTCVSCNPGEDFYQKFIRGDTSYGATGGSDSHTHTADGNTDTSVTSGRSSAGSGIIRGHTHTSTPTIGSASNLPVYRQLMVIRADDSGTPSTIPSGTIAPFDATVPAGWTRYSTQDGYYIRGESTVGSTGGSNTHSHSISGTTDLGSGILVAPNTAGTQGPVAADNHIHTYSGTSDTQNNEPPYINTILGKISADGVVPTGMLAMWDGPISVSWTNLSSSGGPFYQNFMKPASSYGGTGGSATHSHGTTVLTTSAPSSTVNSRTGGTNTASGTHTHNITIDNFSTDSNLPPYIEVIIAKLTAANNPPNSPGGLDQIRTSDSASLSVGSYANGNQIQFIAQATDPDNPDDLQLCVEVQDIGTSFTNTPTQCGTAVSYSG
;
A
#
# COMPACT_ATOMS: atom_id res chain seq x y z
N MET A 1 -17.82 -55.57 -16.11
CA MET A 1 -19.21 -55.32 -15.68
C MET A 1 -19.26 -55.29 -14.15
N GLN A 2 -19.14 -54.11 -13.56
CA GLN A 2 -19.97 -53.64 -12.46
C GLN A 2 -19.72 -52.14 -12.32
N ASN A 3 -20.81 -51.38 -12.46
CA ASN A 3 -20.86 -49.93 -12.42
C ASN A 3 -20.50 -49.40 -11.04
N SER A 4 -19.60 -48.42 -11.00
CA SER A 4 -19.58 -47.37 -9.97
C SER A 4 -19.15 -46.07 -10.64
N VAL A 5 -20.14 -45.29 -11.06
CA VAL A 5 -19.97 -43.88 -11.42
C VAL A 5 -19.85 -43.11 -10.11
N ILE A 6 -18.65 -42.59 -9.82
CA ILE A 6 -18.45 -41.59 -8.77
C ILE A 6 -18.59 -40.24 -9.46
N ASN A 7 -19.78 -39.65 -9.35
CA ASN A 7 -19.98 -38.24 -9.61
C ASN A 7 -19.31 -37.49 -8.45
N VAL A 8 -18.13 -36.92 -8.71
CA VAL A 8 -17.58 -35.87 -7.86
C VAL A 8 -18.40 -34.61 -8.17
N PHE A 9 -19.39 -34.32 -7.33
CA PHE A 9 -19.90 -32.96 -7.22
C PHE A 9 -18.79 -32.14 -6.56
N GLN A 10 -17.96 -31.50 -7.38
CA GLN A 10 -17.25 -30.31 -6.93
C GLN A 10 -18.32 -29.24 -6.64
N SER A 11 -18.14 -28.58 -5.51
CA SER A 11 -18.83 -27.36 -5.12
C SER A 11 -18.85 -26.39 -6.30
N GLN A 12 -19.96 -26.31 -7.03
CA GLN A 12 -20.27 -25.12 -7.80
C GLN A 12 -20.57 -24.02 -6.77
N SER A 13 -19.57 -23.21 -6.45
CA SER A 13 -19.85 -21.82 -6.19
C SER A 13 -20.49 -21.29 -7.47
N VAL A 14 -21.82 -21.12 -7.45
CA VAL A 14 -22.52 -20.34 -8.46
C VAL A 14 -22.10 -18.89 -8.20
N HIS A 15 -20.99 -18.48 -8.79
CA HIS A 15 -20.81 -17.07 -9.12
C HIS A 15 -21.67 -16.83 -10.35
N ALA A 16 -22.55 -15.82 -10.30
CA ALA A 16 -23.28 -15.38 -11.47
C ALA A 16 -22.24 -15.07 -12.55
N THR A 17 -22.33 -15.77 -13.68
CA THR A 17 -21.52 -15.44 -14.86
C THR A 17 -21.99 -14.08 -15.39
N PRO A 18 -21.09 -13.15 -15.73
CA PRO A 18 -21.46 -11.98 -16.51
C PRO A 18 -22.29 -12.40 -17.74
N GLY A 19 -23.46 -11.81 -17.93
CA GLY A 19 -24.34 -12.10 -19.08
C GLY A 19 -25.73 -12.65 -18.79
N ASP A 20 -26.23 -12.61 -17.54
CA ASP A 20 -27.61 -12.99 -17.21
C ASP A 20 -28.62 -11.84 -17.38
N GLY A 21 -28.16 -10.59 -17.60
CA GLY A 21 -29.02 -9.42 -17.76
C GLY A 21 -29.72 -9.31 -19.12
N HIS A 22 -30.88 -8.67 -19.13
CA HIS A 22 -31.61 -8.31 -20.34
C HIS A 22 -31.30 -6.87 -20.76
N MET A 23 -31.07 -6.68 -22.07
CA MET A 23 -30.88 -5.36 -22.64
C MET A 23 -32.19 -4.54 -22.62
N LEU A 24 -32.08 -3.28 -22.25
CA LEU A 24 -33.14 -2.27 -22.22
C LEU A 24 -32.79 -1.12 -23.19
N LEU A 25 -33.75 -0.74 -24.04
CA LEU A 25 -33.64 0.35 -25.00
C LEU A 25 -34.87 1.26 -24.95
N PHE A 26 -34.75 2.46 -25.51
CA PHE A 26 -35.89 3.35 -25.70
C PHE A 26 -36.64 3.05 -27.01
N TRP A 27 -37.90 3.43 -27.05
CA TRP A 27 -38.79 3.19 -28.18
C TRP A 27 -39.82 4.31 -28.32
N ASP A 28 -40.03 4.80 -29.54
CA ASP A 28 -41.06 5.80 -29.86
C ASP A 28 -42.19 5.23 -30.76
N GLY A 29 -42.04 3.98 -31.22
CA GLY A 29 -42.98 3.33 -32.12
C GLY A 29 -44.27 2.83 -31.47
N GLY A 30 -45.07 2.10 -32.24
CA GLY A 30 -46.34 1.52 -31.83
C GLY A 30 -46.18 0.32 -30.87
N THR A 31 -46.43 -0.88 -31.37
CA THR A 31 -46.18 -2.14 -30.64
C THR A 31 -44.68 -2.39 -30.53
N ALA A 32 -44.24 -3.04 -29.45
CA ALA A 32 -42.86 -3.48 -29.31
C ALA A 32 -42.49 -4.45 -30.45
N PRO A 33 -41.23 -4.44 -30.94
CA PRO A 33 -40.75 -5.39 -31.92
C PRO A 33 -40.83 -6.86 -31.44
N THR A 34 -40.72 -7.82 -32.36
CA THR A 34 -40.58 -9.24 -32.01
C THR A 34 -39.37 -9.46 -31.12
N ASP A 35 -39.49 -10.30 -30.09
CA ASP A 35 -38.49 -10.60 -29.06
C ASP A 35 -38.19 -9.45 -28.07
N TRP A 36 -39.04 -8.42 -28.08
CA TRP A 36 -38.95 -7.30 -27.14
C TRP A 36 -40.30 -7.06 -26.46
N THR A 37 -40.27 -6.86 -25.14
CA THR A 37 -41.43 -6.50 -24.33
C THR A 37 -41.35 -5.03 -23.91
N CYS A 38 -42.45 -4.27 -24.04
CA CYS A 38 -42.52 -2.93 -23.47
C CYS A 38 -42.68 -3.01 -21.94
N VAL A 39 -41.74 -2.40 -21.21
CA VAL A 39 -41.67 -2.39 -19.74
C VAL A 39 -41.92 -0.98 -19.16
N SER A 40 -42.64 -0.14 -19.91
CA SER A 40 -43.17 1.15 -19.48
C SER A 40 -44.61 1.38 -19.98
N CYS A 41 -45.26 0.36 -20.55
CA CYS A 41 -46.54 0.52 -21.25
C CYS A 41 -47.77 0.31 -20.37
N SER A 42 -47.59 -0.14 -19.13
CA SER A 42 -48.66 -0.40 -18.17
C SER A 42 -48.30 0.14 -16.79
N GLY A 43 -49.31 0.48 -15.98
CA GLY A 43 -49.10 1.02 -14.63
C GLY A 43 -48.43 0.07 -13.63
N GLY A 44 -48.20 -1.19 -13.99
CA GLY A 44 -47.43 -2.15 -13.19
C GLY A 44 -46.00 -2.36 -13.69
N ASP A 45 -45.61 -1.72 -14.79
CA ASP A 45 -44.28 -1.90 -15.35
C ASP A 45 -43.23 -1.05 -14.63
N PRO A 46 -41.97 -1.52 -14.51
CA PRO A 46 -40.94 -0.87 -13.69
C PRO A 46 -40.55 0.52 -14.18
N PHE A 47 -40.67 0.81 -15.48
CA PHE A 47 -40.34 2.11 -16.06
C PHE A 47 -41.56 3.02 -16.28
N TYR A 48 -42.75 2.66 -15.78
CA TYR A 48 -43.92 3.53 -15.93
C TYR A 48 -43.85 4.71 -14.97
N GLN A 49 -43.83 5.93 -15.51
CA GLN A 49 -43.82 7.20 -14.78
C GLN A 49 -42.58 7.43 -13.89
N VAL A 50 -41.42 6.95 -14.34
CA VAL A 50 -40.13 7.16 -13.67
C VAL A 50 -39.03 7.52 -14.67
N PHE A 51 -37.95 8.10 -14.17
CA PHE A 51 -36.74 8.39 -14.94
C PHE A 51 -35.69 7.29 -14.71
N PRO A 52 -35.07 6.72 -15.74
CA PRO A 52 -33.92 5.85 -15.54
C PRO A 52 -32.71 6.66 -15.06
N ARG A 53 -31.95 6.10 -14.10
CA ARG A 53 -30.72 6.68 -13.56
C ARG A 53 -29.61 5.62 -13.56
N GLY A 54 -28.38 6.00 -13.91
CA GLY A 54 -27.27 5.05 -13.90
C GLY A 54 -26.86 4.66 -12.47
N SER A 55 -26.62 3.37 -12.25
CA SER A 55 -26.09 2.82 -10.98
C SER A 55 -25.27 1.56 -11.22
N ASP A 56 -24.61 1.09 -10.16
CA ASP A 56 -23.85 -0.17 -10.13
C ASP A 56 -24.77 -1.40 -10.12
N THR A 57 -26.03 -1.19 -9.74
CA THR A 57 -27.03 -2.23 -9.60
C THR A 57 -28.36 -1.78 -10.20
N TYR A 58 -29.14 -2.74 -10.68
CA TYR A 58 -30.48 -2.50 -11.19
C TYR A 58 -31.55 -2.48 -10.09
N GLY A 59 -32.62 -1.71 -10.30
CA GLY A 59 -33.88 -1.83 -9.55
C GLY A 59 -33.96 -0.99 -8.27
N GLY A 60 -32.90 -0.26 -7.92
CA GLY A 60 -32.97 0.79 -6.90
C GLY A 60 -34.01 1.84 -7.30
N THR A 61 -34.93 2.18 -6.40
CA THR A 61 -35.97 3.19 -6.65
C THR A 61 -35.95 4.26 -5.58
N GLY A 62 -36.39 5.47 -5.93
CA GLY A 62 -36.42 6.58 -5.00
C GLY A 62 -36.91 7.87 -5.64
N GLY A 63 -36.67 8.98 -4.95
CA GLY A 63 -37.15 10.30 -5.35
C GLY A 63 -38.64 10.51 -5.06
N ALA A 64 -39.13 11.70 -5.40
CA ALA A 64 -40.53 12.08 -5.22
C ALA A 64 -40.98 12.99 -6.35
N THR A 65 -42.28 13.00 -6.67
CA THR A 65 -42.85 13.89 -7.71
C THR A 65 -42.89 15.35 -7.26
N THR A 66 -42.85 15.61 -5.96
CA THR A 66 -42.86 16.96 -5.37
C THR A 66 -42.01 17.03 -4.11
N HIS A 67 -41.57 18.22 -3.74
CA HIS A 67 -40.94 18.52 -2.45
C HIS A 67 -41.46 19.85 -1.86
N THR A 68 -41.08 20.14 -0.61
CA THR A 68 -41.41 21.37 0.12
C THR A 68 -40.20 21.85 0.91
N HIS A 69 -40.01 23.17 1.00
CA HIS A 69 -39.01 23.78 1.88
C HIS A 69 -39.58 24.20 3.24
N THR A 70 -38.68 24.46 4.19
CA THR A 70 -38.95 25.24 5.39
C THR A 70 -38.29 26.62 5.27
N ALA A 71 -38.87 27.65 5.90
CA ALA A 71 -38.32 29.00 5.91
C ALA A 71 -38.77 29.76 7.18
N SER A 72 -38.09 30.86 7.49
CA SER A 72 -38.46 31.76 8.59
C SER A 72 -39.15 33.01 8.08
N GLY A 73 -40.14 33.50 8.83
CA GLY A 73 -40.85 34.74 8.52
C GLY A 73 -40.52 35.84 9.52
N SER A 74 -40.31 37.06 9.04
CA SER A 74 -40.25 38.27 9.86
C SER A 74 -41.10 39.37 9.25
N VAL A 75 -41.54 40.29 10.09
CA VAL A 75 -42.49 41.34 9.73
C VAL A 75 -41.97 42.67 10.23
N ASP A 76 -41.84 43.64 9.34
CA ASP A 76 -41.49 45.01 9.71
C ASP A 76 -42.66 45.70 10.42
N ALA A 77 -42.34 46.58 11.37
CA ALA A 77 -43.35 47.44 11.98
C ALA A 77 -43.91 48.43 10.95
N THR A 78 -45.18 48.82 11.11
CA THR A 78 -45.73 49.89 10.26
C THR A 78 -44.95 51.19 10.44
N THR A 79 -44.56 51.83 9.33
CA THR A 79 -43.88 53.13 9.33
C THR A 79 -44.81 54.30 9.00
N ASP A 80 -46.09 54.03 8.72
CA ASP A 80 -47.04 55.08 8.33
C ASP A 80 -47.39 56.00 9.52
N PRO A 81 -47.10 57.32 9.44
CA PRO A 81 -47.33 58.25 10.52
C PRO A 81 -48.82 58.59 10.66
N MET A 82 -49.48 58.07 11.69
CA MET A 82 -50.85 58.50 12.02
C MET A 82 -50.85 59.75 12.91
N PRO A 83 -51.51 60.86 12.50
CA PRO A 83 -51.71 62.00 13.39
C PRO A 83 -52.86 61.75 14.37
N ALA A 84 -52.57 61.13 15.53
CA ALA A 84 -53.49 61.10 16.66
C ALA A 84 -53.31 62.35 17.53
N ARG A 85 -54.32 63.24 17.60
CA ARG A 85 -54.31 64.35 18.56
C ARG A 85 -54.61 63.84 19.98
N SER A 86 -53.64 64.00 20.87
CA SER A 86 -53.80 63.86 22.33
C SER A 86 -54.77 64.94 22.87
N ASN A 87 -55.63 64.59 23.83
CA ASN A 87 -56.55 65.52 24.50
C ASN A 87 -55.84 66.50 25.46
N THR A 88 -54.52 66.38 25.62
CA THR A 88 -53.70 67.23 26.49
C THR A 88 -52.36 67.54 25.84
N GLY A 89 -52.32 68.49 24.90
CA GLY A 89 -51.21 69.42 24.65
C GLY A 89 -49.76 68.96 24.42
N THR A 90 -49.38 67.69 24.49
CA THR A 90 -48.00 67.22 24.30
C THR A 90 -47.95 65.86 23.58
N GLY A 91 -47.21 65.81 22.45
CA GLY A 91 -46.71 64.59 21.81
C GLY A 91 -47.63 63.89 20.80
N ILE A 92 -47.17 63.77 19.55
CA ILE A 92 -47.70 62.83 18.53
C ILE A 92 -47.14 61.45 18.89
N ASN A 93 -47.97 60.46 19.17
CA ASN A 93 -47.51 59.09 19.39
C ASN A 93 -47.81 58.24 18.15
N ASN A 94 -46.76 57.64 17.58
CA ASN A 94 -46.87 56.70 16.47
C ASN A 94 -47.47 55.38 16.98
N ASN A 95 -48.47 54.81 16.29
CA ASN A 95 -49.09 53.54 16.67
C ASN A 95 -48.32 52.35 16.04
N THR A 96 -47.00 52.36 16.24
CA THR A 96 -46.10 51.28 15.81
C THR A 96 -46.48 50.01 16.54
N HIS A 97 -46.79 48.97 15.79
CA HIS A 97 -47.04 47.64 16.33
C HIS A 97 -46.34 46.60 15.47
N THR A 98 -46.13 45.43 16.05
CA THR A 98 -45.47 44.30 15.40
C THR A 98 -46.40 43.09 15.33
N HIS A 99 -46.12 42.25 14.34
CA HIS A 99 -46.70 40.91 14.18
C HIS A 99 -45.58 39.88 14.16
N THR A 100 -45.93 38.61 14.33
CA THR A 100 -45.06 37.49 13.97
C THR A 100 -45.67 36.73 12.80
N PHE A 101 -44.82 36.11 11.98
CA PHE A 101 -45.23 35.36 10.80
C PHE A 101 -44.42 34.06 10.71
N THR A 102 -45.13 32.94 10.56
CA THR A 102 -44.54 31.64 10.24
C THR A 102 -45.05 31.24 8.87
N PRO A 103 -44.19 31.22 7.82
CA PRO A 103 -44.63 30.91 6.46
C PRO A 103 -44.95 29.42 6.33
N ALA A 104 -46.06 29.12 5.64
CA ALA A 104 -46.34 27.80 5.10
C ALA A 104 -45.91 27.76 3.63
N ILE A 105 -44.97 26.88 3.31
CA ILE A 105 -44.44 26.69 1.96
C ILE A 105 -45.17 25.50 1.32
N GLY A 106 -45.86 25.75 0.20
CA GLY A 106 -46.56 24.73 -0.58
C GLY A 106 -45.59 23.81 -1.33
N SER A 107 -46.06 22.65 -1.78
CA SER A 107 -45.24 21.72 -2.56
C SER A 107 -45.06 22.21 -4.00
N ALA A 108 -43.90 21.89 -4.59
CA ALA A 108 -43.60 22.14 -6.00
C ALA A 108 -43.09 20.86 -6.67
N SER A 109 -43.20 20.79 -8.00
CA SER A 109 -42.81 19.63 -8.80
C SER A 109 -41.30 19.40 -8.82
N ASN A 110 -40.89 18.14 -8.69
CA ASN A 110 -39.51 17.68 -8.93
C ASN A 110 -39.28 17.22 -10.37
N LEU A 111 -40.33 17.12 -11.19
CA LEU A 111 -40.19 16.62 -12.55
C LEU A 111 -39.39 17.64 -13.39
N PRO A 112 -38.16 17.30 -13.84
CA PRO A 112 -37.40 18.16 -14.72
C PRO A 112 -38.06 18.23 -16.10
N LEU A 113 -37.56 19.09 -16.98
CA LEU A 113 -38.04 19.17 -18.36
C LEU A 113 -37.84 17.82 -19.07
N PHE A 114 -38.93 17.08 -19.27
CA PHE A 114 -38.88 15.71 -19.77
C PHE A 114 -39.63 15.54 -21.09
N ARG A 115 -39.29 14.47 -21.82
CA ARG A 115 -40.04 13.98 -22.96
C ARG A 115 -40.28 12.48 -22.80
N GLN A 116 -41.49 12.05 -23.13
CA GLN A 116 -41.90 10.67 -22.92
C GLN A 116 -41.32 9.74 -23.98
N LEU A 117 -40.78 8.62 -23.54
CA LEU A 117 -40.36 7.49 -24.36
C LEU A 117 -40.89 6.19 -23.74
N LYS A 118 -41.10 5.17 -24.57
CA LYS A 118 -41.29 3.82 -24.06
C LYS A 118 -39.93 3.20 -23.75
N VAL A 119 -39.90 2.28 -22.81
CA VAL A 119 -38.74 1.42 -22.54
C VAL A 119 -39.11 -0.01 -22.97
N ILE A 120 -38.28 -0.60 -23.82
CA ILE A 120 -38.42 -1.99 -24.27
C ILE A 120 -37.27 -2.82 -23.71
N ARG A 121 -37.56 -4.05 -23.31
CA ARG A 121 -36.62 -5.04 -22.79
C ARG A 121 -36.54 -6.22 -23.75
N TYR A 122 -35.33 -6.70 -24.01
CA TYR A 122 -35.11 -7.93 -24.77
C TYR A 122 -35.59 -9.15 -23.97
N ASP A 123 -36.32 -10.06 -24.59
CA ASP A 123 -36.99 -11.16 -23.87
C ASP A 123 -36.03 -12.27 -23.41
N PHE A 124 -34.81 -12.31 -23.94
CA PHE A 124 -33.77 -13.28 -23.59
C PHE A 124 -32.62 -12.60 -22.84
N SER A 125 -31.92 -13.36 -21.98
CA SER A 125 -30.73 -12.86 -21.31
C SER A 125 -29.55 -12.74 -22.28
N GLY A 126 -28.64 -11.80 -22.01
CA GLY A 126 -27.43 -11.56 -22.78
C GLY A 126 -27.65 -10.65 -24.00
N ASP A 127 -26.73 -10.79 -24.97
CA ASP A 127 -26.64 -9.88 -26.11
C ASP A 127 -27.66 -10.18 -27.20
N PRO A 128 -28.54 -9.22 -27.57
CA PRO A 128 -29.35 -9.36 -28.77
C PRO A 128 -28.45 -9.33 -30.00
N ALA A 129 -28.52 -10.38 -30.83
CA ALA A 129 -27.82 -10.42 -32.10
C ALA A 129 -28.28 -9.32 -33.08
N ILE A 130 -29.50 -8.80 -32.90
CA ILE A 130 -30.11 -7.77 -33.74
C ILE A 130 -30.81 -6.74 -32.85
N ILE A 131 -30.41 -5.48 -32.99
CA ILE A 131 -31.15 -4.31 -32.54
C ILE A 131 -32.24 -3.98 -33.56
N PRO A 132 -33.51 -3.87 -33.17
CA PRO A 132 -34.60 -3.67 -34.11
C PRO A 132 -34.61 -2.24 -34.69
N THR A 133 -35.03 -2.12 -35.95
CA THR A 133 -35.29 -0.82 -36.60
C THR A 133 -36.22 0.03 -35.73
N GLY A 134 -35.89 1.31 -35.53
CA GLY A 134 -36.65 2.24 -34.70
C GLY A 134 -36.27 2.25 -33.22
N ALA A 135 -35.45 1.29 -32.74
CA ALA A 135 -34.94 1.32 -31.38
C ALA A 135 -34.06 2.55 -31.16
N ILE A 136 -34.17 3.13 -29.96
CA ILE A 136 -33.45 4.33 -29.57
C ILE A 136 -32.43 3.95 -28.50
N ALA A 137 -31.17 4.23 -28.78
CA ALA A 137 -30.02 4.06 -27.89
C ALA A 137 -29.31 5.42 -27.72
N PHE A 138 -28.28 5.47 -26.89
CA PHE A 138 -27.48 6.68 -26.70
C PHE A 138 -26.00 6.46 -26.99
N PHE A 139 -25.29 7.53 -27.34
CA PHE A 139 -23.93 7.50 -27.87
C PHE A 139 -23.07 8.60 -27.24
N ASP A 140 -21.76 8.35 -27.17
CA ASP A 140 -20.73 9.29 -26.71
C ASP A 140 -20.07 10.10 -27.85
N SER A 141 -20.49 9.85 -29.08
CA SER A 141 -19.92 10.40 -30.31
C SER A 141 -21.00 10.50 -31.39
N THR A 142 -20.65 11.02 -32.57
CA THR A 142 -21.58 11.10 -33.70
C THR A 142 -22.18 9.74 -34.00
N VAL A 143 -23.52 9.67 -34.14
CA VAL A 143 -24.22 8.41 -34.40
C VAL A 143 -23.65 7.72 -35.65
N PRO A 144 -23.36 6.41 -35.59
CA PRO A 144 -22.71 5.69 -36.67
C PRO A 144 -23.66 5.41 -37.85
N SER A 145 -23.10 4.90 -38.96
CA SER A 145 -23.91 4.44 -40.10
C SER A 145 -24.96 3.41 -39.65
N GLY A 146 -26.18 3.52 -40.18
CA GLY A 146 -27.32 2.71 -39.74
C GLY A 146 -28.12 3.35 -38.60
N TRP A 147 -27.68 4.49 -38.06
CA TRP A 147 -28.37 5.27 -37.04
C TRP A 147 -28.58 6.72 -37.48
N THR A 148 -29.64 7.35 -36.98
CA THR A 148 -29.92 8.78 -37.15
C THR A 148 -30.13 9.44 -35.80
N GLN A 149 -29.57 10.63 -35.57
CA GLN A 149 -29.73 11.32 -34.30
C GLN A 149 -31.22 11.60 -34.04
N TYR A 150 -31.70 11.18 -32.88
CA TYR A 150 -33.06 11.42 -32.41
C TYR A 150 -33.14 12.78 -31.70
N SER A 151 -32.97 13.85 -32.47
CA SER A 151 -32.91 15.24 -31.97
C SER A 151 -34.19 15.73 -31.27
N ALA A 152 -35.28 14.98 -31.35
CA ALA A 152 -36.51 15.30 -30.62
C ALA A 152 -36.33 15.20 -29.09
N GLU A 153 -35.32 14.45 -28.61
CA GLU A 153 -35.00 14.31 -27.18
C GLU A 153 -33.96 15.35 -26.71
N ASP A 154 -33.40 16.16 -27.61
CA ASP A 154 -32.39 17.17 -27.25
C ASP A 154 -32.97 18.20 -26.27
N GLY A 155 -32.32 18.37 -25.11
CA GLY A 155 -32.75 19.23 -24.01
C GLY A 155 -33.68 18.57 -22.99
N TYR A 156 -34.12 17.32 -23.21
CA TYR A 156 -35.09 16.62 -22.39
C TYR A 156 -34.48 15.42 -21.64
N TYR A 157 -35.06 15.11 -20.49
CA TYR A 157 -34.85 13.84 -19.79
C TYR A 157 -35.87 12.80 -20.29
N PRO A 158 -35.46 11.55 -20.58
CA PRO A 158 -36.37 10.50 -21.01
C PRO A 158 -37.21 10.04 -19.83
N TYR A 159 -38.52 10.21 -19.95
CA TYR A 159 -39.50 9.80 -18.94
C TYR A 159 -40.28 8.59 -19.45
N GLY A 160 -40.22 7.49 -18.71
CA GLY A 160 -40.86 6.24 -19.14
C GLY A 160 -42.39 6.36 -19.11
N GLU A 161 -43.05 6.10 -20.23
CA GLU A 161 -44.51 6.12 -20.35
C GLU A 161 -45.00 5.12 -21.41
N SER A 162 -46.31 4.91 -21.46
CA SER A 162 -47.05 4.11 -22.44
C SER A 162 -47.23 4.80 -23.80
N SER A 163 -47.01 6.11 -23.86
CA SER A 163 -47.05 6.92 -25.07
C SER A 163 -45.77 7.74 -25.20
N ALA A 164 -45.26 7.89 -26.43
CA ALA A 164 -44.04 8.64 -26.70
C ALA A 164 -44.34 10.04 -27.22
N GLY A 165 -43.42 10.97 -26.95
CA GLY A 165 -43.36 12.29 -27.59
C GLY A 165 -44.08 13.43 -26.87
N ILE A 166 -44.74 13.17 -25.74
CA ILE A 166 -45.32 14.23 -24.89
C ILE A 166 -44.21 14.83 -24.02
N THR A 167 -44.16 16.16 -23.95
CA THR A 167 -43.21 16.89 -23.10
C THR A 167 -43.89 17.39 -21.82
N GLY A 168 -43.15 17.48 -20.72
CA GLY A 168 -43.66 18.02 -19.45
C GLY A 168 -42.55 18.45 -18.51
N GLY A 169 -42.92 18.82 -17.28
CA GLY A 169 -41.99 19.27 -16.25
C GLY A 169 -41.37 20.64 -16.50
N SER A 170 -40.43 21.03 -15.63
CA SER A 170 -39.69 22.29 -15.73
C SER A 170 -38.37 22.19 -14.98
N ASN A 171 -37.31 22.79 -15.55
CA ASN A 171 -35.98 22.91 -14.93
C ASN A 171 -35.88 24.07 -13.94
N THR A 172 -36.95 24.84 -13.76
CA THR A 172 -37.04 25.85 -12.70
C THR A 172 -38.43 25.89 -12.09
N HIS A 173 -38.54 26.29 -10.84
CA HIS A 173 -39.85 26.48 -10.21
C HIS A 173 -39.83 27.49 -9.06
N THR A 174 -41.02 27.73 -8.51
CA THR A 174 -41.28 28.52 -7.31
C THR A 174 -42.22 27.74 -6.38
N HIS A 175 -42.19 28.03 -5.09
CA HIS A 175 -43.17 27.53 -4.12
C HIS A 175 -44.20 28.62 -3.80
N ALA A 176 -45.46 28.23 -3.64
CA ALA A 176 -46.46 29.11 -3.07
C ALA A 176 -46.17 29.31 -1.58
N ILE A 177 -46.21 30.56 -1.12
CA ILE A 177 -46.01 30.93 0.29
C ILE A 177 -47.32 31.50 0.81
N SER A 178 -47.78 30.98 1.95
CA SER A 178 -49.01 31.45 2.59
C SER A 178 -48.89 31.51 4.11
N GLY A 179 -49.76 32.26 4.76
CA GLY A 179 -49.95 32.21 6.20
C GLY A 179 -50.67 33.46 6.72
N THR A 180 -50.89 33.52 8.03
CA THR A 180 -51.58 34.64 8.69
C THR A 180 -50.66 35.21 9.77
N LEU A 181 -50.49 36.52 9.76
CA LEU A 181 -49.75 37.26 10.79
C LEU A 181 -50.51 37.15 12.12
N THR A 182 -49.79 37.01 13.23
CA THR A 182 -50.41 36.96 14.57
C THR A 182 -51.08 38.28 14.95
N GLY A 183 -51.89 38.29 16.01
CA GLY A 183 -52.57 39.50 16.46
C GLY A 183 -51.59 40.62 16.84
N ALA A 184 -51.88 41.86 16.42
CA ALA A 184 -51.04 43.03 16.67
C ALA A 184 -50.64 43.20 18.15
N SER A 185 -49.36 43.46 18.42
CA SER A 185 -48.83 43.71 19.77
C SER A 185 -48.12 45.08 19.88
N GLY A 186 -48.32 45.79 21.01
CA GLY A 186 -47.61 47.05 21.33
C GLY A 186 -48.35 48.37 21.11
N GLY A 187 -49.56 48.38 20.56
CA GLY A 187 -50.33 49.61 20.29
C GLY A 187 -51.25 50.05 21.44
N ASN A 188 -51.16 51.30 21.90
CA ASN A 188 -52.10 51.91 22.84
C ASN A 188 -53.16 52.73 22.09
N ARG A 189 -54.44 52.34 22.21
CA ARG A 189 -55.56 53.04 21.55
C ARG A 189 -56.15 54.13 22.44
N ALA A 190 -55.99 55.40 22.08
CA ALA A 190 -56.79 56.49 22.66
C ALA A 190 -58.06 56.72 21.82
N ARG A 191 -59.24 56.63 22.46
CA ARG A 191 -60.54 56.95 21.81
C ARG A 191 -60.90 58.41 22.06
N ASN A 192 -61.22 59.16 21.00
CA ASN A 192 -61.88 60.47 21.11
C ASN A 192 -63.41 60.32 20.96
N THR A 193 -64.18 61.14 21.67
CA THR A 193 -65.65 61.08 21.77
C THR A 193 -66.39 62.11 20.91
N VAL A 194 -65.73 62.89 20.03
CA VAL A 194 -66.41 63.95 19.26
C VAL A 194 -65.93 64.01 17.79
N SER A 195 -66.88 64.07 16.83
CA SER A 195 -66.79 64.23 15.33
C SER A 195 -66.97 62.99 14.43
N THR A 196 -66.79 63.13 13.10
CA THR A 196 -67.12 62.17 12.00
C THR A 196 -66.37 60.86 12.08
N GLN A 197 -66.97 59.78 11.58
CA GLN A 197 -66.58 58.39 11.79
C GLN A 197 -65.86 57.83 10.54
N ASP A 198 -64.59 57.44 10.69
CA ASP A 198 -63.76 56.79 9.66
C ASP A 198 -63.53 55.30 10.02
N ILE A 199 -63.25 54.47 9.01
CA ILE A 199 -62.92 53.04 9.17
C ILE A 199 -61.42 52.91 9.48
N VAL A 200 -61.09 52.12 10.49
CA VAL A 200 -59.74 51.94 11.02
C VAL A 200 -59.49 50.48 11.40
N SER A 201 -58.26 50.01 11.51
CA SER A 201 -57.96 48.64 11.95
C SER A 201 -58.37 48.41 13.42
N SER A 202 -58.76 47.16 13.75
CA SER A 202 -59.16 46.80 15.12
C SER A 202 -57.94 46.54 16.02
N ASN A 203 -58.08 46.72 17.35
CA ASN A 203 -56.99 46.36 18.27
C ASN A 203 -56.89 44.83 18.36
N GLY A 204 -55.78 44.24 17.90
CA GLY A 204 -55.58 42.79 17.80
C GLY A 204 -55.98 42.18 16.44
N HIS A 205 -56.05 42.97 15.37
CA HIS A 205 -56.25 42.44 14.01
C HIS A 205 -55.06 41.59 13.53
N THR A 206 -55.30 40.81 12.48
CA THR A 206 -54.32 39.98 11.76
C THR A 206 -54.25 40.41 10.29
N HIS A 207 -53.26 39.91 9.56
CA HIS A 207 -53.17 40.06 8.10
C HIS A 207 -52.96 38.69 7.46
N ASP A 208 -53.55 38.47 6.28
CA ASP A 208 -53.17 37.35 5.43
C ASP A 208 -51.93 37.71 4.61
N ALA A 209 -51.06 36.73 4.39
CA ALA A 209 -49.83 36.88 3.63
C ALA A 209 -49.78 35.81 2.56
N THR A 210 -49.74 36.23 1.29
CA THR A 210 -49.59 35.34 0.14
C THR A 210 -48.48 35.84 -0.76
N GLY A 211 -47.63 34.92 -1.22
CA GLY A 211 -46.49 35.23 -2.09
C GLY A 211 -45.93 33.97 -2.75
N THR A 212 -44.78 34.11 -3.40
CA THR A 212 -44.05 33.00 -4.01
C THR A 212 -42.57 33.11 -3.67
N SER A 213 -41.87 31.98 -3.56
CA SER A 213 -40.41 31.99 -3.46
C SER A 213 -39.78 32.53 -4.76
N ALA A 214 -38.49 32.86 -4.70
CA ALA A 214 -37.72 33.19 -5.89
C ALA A 214 -37.64 31.98 -6.83
N ILE A 215 -37.51 32.19 -8.14
CA ILE A 215 -37.30 31.09 -9.09
C ILE A 215 -35.95 30.42 -8.79
N ALA A 216 -35.92 29.09 -8.72
CA ALA A 216 -34.69 28.30 -8.56
C ALA A 216 -34.60 27.19 -9.62
N ASN A 217 -33.37 26.76 -9.95
CA ASN A 217 -33.11 25.58 -10.78
C ASN A 217 -33.33 24.31 -9.96
N ASN A 218 -33.97 23.30 -10.54
CA ASN A 218 -34.23 22.00 -9.93
C ASN A 218 -33.79 20.82 -10.82
N GLU A 219 -32.89 21.03 -11.79
CA GLU A 219 -32.31 19.94 -12.57
C GLU A 219 -31.61 18.93 -11.64
N PRO A 220 -31.97 17.64 -11.70
CA PRO A 220 -31.26 16.60 -10.96
C PRO A 220 -29.86 16.38 -11.55
N PRO A 221 -28.93 15.71 -10.85
CA PRO A 221 -27.60 15.42 -11.38
C PRO A 221 -27.69 14.70 -12.73
N TYR A 222 -27.01 15.21 -13.75
CA TYR A 222 -27.13 14.67 -15.10
C TYR A 222 -25.83 14.64 -15.89
N ILE A 223 -25.84 13.83 -16.94
CA ILE A 223 -24.88 13.83 -18.04
C ILE A 223 -25.63 13.97 -19.38
N GLU A 224 -25.10 14.78 -20.29
CA GLU A 224 -25.62 14.92 -21.64
C GLU A 224 -25.17 13.76 -22.54
N VAL A 225 -26.11 13.20 -23.31
CA VAL A 225 -25.90 12.09 -24.24
C VAL A 225 -26.54 12.36 -25.60
N ILE A 226 -26.01 11.73 -26.64
CA ILE A 226 -26.56 11.82 -28.00
C ILE A 226 -27.51 10.66 -28.22
N PHE A 227 -28.82 10.91 -28.33
CA PHE A 227 -29.78 9.86 -28.69
C PHE A 227 -29.72 9.55 -30.19
N GLY A 228 -29.66 8.26 -30.53
CA GLY A 228 -29.72 7.77 -31.89
C GLY A 228 -30.85 6.77 -32.07
N GLN A 229 -31.55 6.83 -33.19
CA GLN A 229 -32.57 5.88 -33.61
C GLN A 229 -32.04 4.99 -34.74
N ALA A 230 -32.22 3.67 -34.61
CA ALA A 230 -31.79 2.70 -35.61
C ALA A 230 -32.63 2.84 -36.90
N THR A 231 -31.98 3.01 -38.04
CA THR A 231 -32.64 3.14 -39.36
C THR A 231 -32.92 1.80 -40.04
N SER A 232 -32.27 0.74 -39.57
CA SER A 232 -32.45 -0.64 -40.03
C SER A 232 -32.05 -1.62 -38.92
N SER A 233 -32.61 -2.83 -38.95
CA SER A 233 -32.27 -3.86 -37.98
C SER A 233 -30.85 -4.39 -38.24
N ALA A 234 -29.98 -4.32 -37.24
CA ALA A 234 -28.56 -4.68 -37.36
C ALA A 234 -27.99 -5.12 -36.01
N ALA A 235 -26.80 -5.72 -35.99
CA ALA A 235 -26.08 -6.01 -34.75
C ALA A 235 -25.74 -4.72 -33.98
N PRO A 236 -25.48 -4.80 -32.66
CA PRO A 236 -24.94 -3.69 -31.89
C PRO A 236 -23.69 -3.08 -32.56
N THR A 237 -23.50 -1.78 -32.38
CA THR A 237 -22.46 -1.02 -33.07
C THR A 237 -21.55 -0.30 -32.08
N LEU A 238 -20.31 -0.02 -32.49
CA LEU A 238 -19.32 0.65 -31.65
C LEU A 238 -19.88 1.97 -31.08
N ASN A 239 -19.53 2.26 -29.82
CA ASN A 239 -19.96 3.44 -29.08
C ASN A 239 -21.45 3.52 -28.74
N MET A 240 -22.23 2.48 -29.04
CA MET A 240 -23.61 2.37 -28.57
C MET A 240 -23.62 2.11 -27.06
N TYR A 241 -24.44 2.84 -26.32
CA TYR A 241 -24.77 2.56 -24.94
C TYR A 241 -26.16 1.96 -24.84
N ALA A 242 -26.32 1.01 -23.94
CA ALA A 242 -27.60 0.41 -23.60
C ALA A 242 -27.79 0.36 -22.08
N MET A 243 -29.04 0.27 -21.66
CA MET A 243 -29.41 -0.01 -20.27
C MET A 243 -29.53 -1.52 -20.07
N TRP A 244 -29.34 -1.98 -18.85
CA TRP A 244 -29.39 -3.38 -18.48
C TRP A 244 -30.10 -3.55 -17.14
N ASP A 245 -30.85 -4.65 -17.01
CA ASP A 245 -31.55 -5.01 -15.77
C ASP A 245 -30.79 -6.02 -14.88
N ASP A 246 -29.61 -6.44 -15.32
CA ASP A 246 -28.61 -7.19 -14.55
C ASP A 246 -27.23 -7.03 -15.23
N ASP A 247 -26.22 -7.76 -14.74
CA ASP A 247 -24.86 -7.71 -15.29
C ASP A 247 -24.83 -7.99 -16.81
N PRO A 248 -24.25 -7.08 -17.61
CA PRO A 248 -24.16 -7.27 -19.05
C PRO A 248 -23.09 -8.31 -19.40
N THR A 249 -23.05 -8.73 -20.66
CA THR A 249 -21.98 -9.63 -21.16
C THR A 249 -20.64 -8.89 -21.24
N THR A 250 -19.56 -9.64 -21.46
CA THR A 250 -18.19 -9.09 -21.62
C THR A 250 -18.02 -8.18 -22.85
N SER A 251 -18.97 -8.18 -23.81
CA SER A 251 -18.97 -7.27 -24.96
C SER A 251 -19.49 -5.87 -24.59
N TRP A 252 -19.87 -5.64 -23.33
CA TRP A 252 -20.46 -4.40 -22.86
C TRP A 252 -19.76 -3.91 -21.60
N LEU A 253 -19.04 -2.80 -21.75
CA LEU A 253 -18.28 -2.19 -20.70
C LEU A 253 -19.17 -1.31 -19.83
N VAL A 254 -19.38 -1.69 -18.56
CA VAL A 254 -20.17 -0.90 -17.60
C VAL A 254 -19.57 0.50 -17.41
N LYS A 255 -20.41 1.52 -17.56
CA LYS A 255 -20.06 2.95 -17.39
C LYS A 255 -20.90 3.64 -16.31
N SER A 256 -21.84 2.92 -15.69
CA SER A 256 -22.60 3.35 -14.51
C SER A 256 -22.03 2.86 -13.19
N GLY A 257 -20.93 2.09 -13.21
CA GLY A 257 -20.17 1.67 -12.03
C GLY A 257 -19.68 2.88 -11.20
N SER A 258 -19.47 2.73 -9.89
CA SER A 258 -19.00 3.80 -9.01
C SER A 258 -17.73 4.45 -9.56
N GLY A 259 -17.74 5.78 -9.66
CA GLY A 259 -16.68 6.58 -10.31
C GLY A 259 -16.81 6.70 -11.84
N GLY A 260 -17.74 5.97 -12.47
CA GLY A 260 -18.08 6.08 -13.89
C GLY A 260 -18.98 7.29 -14.20
N PRO A 261 -19.03 7.73 -15.47
CA PRO A 261 -19.74 8.95 -15.87
C PRO A 261 -21.25 8.90 -15.64
N PHE A 262 -21.85 7.71 -15.63
CA PHE A 262 -23.29 7.53 -15.42
C PHE A 262 -23.69 7.25 -13.97
N TYR A 263 -22.73 7.03 -13.06
CA TYR A 263 -23.04 6.69 -11.68
C TYR A 263 -23.83 7.82 -11.00
N GLN A 264 -25.06 7.50 -10.57
CA GLN A 264 -26.03 8.41 -9.95
C GLN A 264 -26.44 9.62 -10.80
N ASN A 265 -26.14 9.60 -12.10
CA ASN A 265 -26.55 10.65 -13.04
C ASN A 265 -27.75 10.18 -13.87
N PHE A 266 -28.71 11.09 -14.07
CA PHE A 266 -29.71 10.98 -15.12
C PHE A 266 -29.08 11.34 -16.47
N PHE A 267 -29.63 10.87 -17.57
CA PHE A 267 -29.09 11.17 -18.90
C PHE A 267 -30.05 12.06 -19.70
N LYS A 268 -29.53 13.23 -20.10
CA LYS A 268 -30.27 14.30 -20.78
C LYS A 268 -29.88 14.34 -22.25
N GLY A 269 -30.86 14.41 -23.15
CA GLY A 269 -30.57 14.45 -24.58
C GLY A 269 -29.85 15.73 -24.97
N SER A 270 -28.89 15.64 -25.89
CA SER A 270 -28.13 16.77 -26.43
C SER A 270 -27.54 16.41 -27.79
N SER A 271 -27.15 17.44 -28.56
CA SER A 271 -26.37 17.27 -29.79
C SER A 271 -24.90 16.92 -29.54
N SER A 272 -24.48 16.89 -28.28
CA SER A 272 -23.11 16.59 -27.84
C SER A 272 -23.12 15.72 -26.58
N TYR A 273 -22.03 14.99 -26.35
CA TYR A 273 -21.85 14.14 -25.18
C TYR A 273 -21.01 14.83 -24.09
N GLY A 274 -21.31 14.54 -22.82
CA GLY A 274 -20.38 14.69 -21.71
C GLY A 274 -20.55 15.92 -20.82
N THR A 275 -21.39 16.89 -21.17
CA THR A 275 -21.74 17.99 -20.25
C THR A 275 -22.43 17.42 -19.02
N THR A 276 -21.94 17.75 -17.83
CA THR A 276 -22.59 17.38 -16.57
C THR A 276 -23.13 18.61 -15.84
N GLY A 277 -24.16 18.42 -15.01
CA GLY A 277 -24.77 19.51 -14.26
C GLY A 277 -25.86 19.05 -13.31
N GLY A 278 -26.61 20.01 -12.77
CA GLY A 278 -27.69 19.75 -11.81
C GLY A 278 -27.19 19.50 -10.38
N SER A 279 -28.13 19.24 -9.48
CA SER A 279 -27.86 18.96 -8.06
C SER A 279 -28.97 18.06 -7.50
N SER A 280 -28.63 17.25 -6.49
CA SER A 280 -29.59 16.43 -5.73
C SER A 280 -30.36 17.22 -4.67
N THR A 281 -29.95 18.47 -4.44
CA THR A 281 -30.67 19.41 -3.57
C THR A 281 -30.61 20.84 -4.11
N HIS A 282 -31.57 21.69 -3.74
CA HIS A 282 -31.49 23.15 -3.97
C HIS A 282 -32.13 23.93 -2.83
N SER A 283 -32.01 25.26 -2.90
CA SER A 283 -32.69 26.21 -2.01
C SER A 283 -33.17 27.42 -2.82
N HIS A 284 -33.92 28.32 -2.17
CA HIS A 284 -34.41 29.56 -2.77
C HIS A 284 -33.78 30.79 -2.12
N ALA A 285 -33.61 31.86 -2.90
CA ALA A 285 -33.22 33.16 -2.36
C ALA A 285 -34.35 33.77 -1.51
N ASP A 286 -33.95 34.58 -0.53
CA ASP A 286 -34.84 35.34 0.33
C ASP A 286 -35.77 36.27 -0.48
N VAL A 287 -37.03 36.36 -0.07
CA VAL A 287 -38.05 37.18 -0.75
C VAL A 287 -38.74 38.12 0.22
N SER A 288 -39.30 39.21 -0.30
CA SER A 288 -40.06 40.17 0.51
C SER A 288 -41.26 40.72 -0.23
N TYR A 289 -42.40 40.82 0.45
CA TYR A 289 -43.66 41.29 -0.14
C TYR A 289 -44.58 41.89 0.92
N LEU A 290 -45.58 42.66 0.49
CA LEU A 290 -46.56 43.29 1.39
C LEU A 290 -47.63 42.29 1.82
N SER A 291 -48.06 42.36 3.08
CA SER A 291 -49.23 41.63 3.59
C SER A 291 -50.52 42.14 2.94
N GLY A 292 -51.61 41.39 3.09
CA GLY A 292 -52.97 41.87 2.82
C GLY A 292 -53.43 42.92 3.82
N THR A 293 -54.65 43.44 3.60
CA THR A 293 -55.31 44.40 4.50
C THR A 293 -55.69 43.75 5.84
N PRO A 294 -55.92 44.54 6.91
CA PRO A 294 -56.33 44.02 8.21
C PRO A 294 -57.60 43.16 8.16
N SER A 295 -57.63 42.06 8.89
CA SER A 295 -58.76 41.10 8.94
C SER A 295 -60.02 41.64 9.61
N THR A 296 -59.87 42.66 10.46
CA THR A 296 -60.98 43.29 11.16
C THR A 296 -60.75 44.80 11.26
N THR A 297 -61.79 45.55 10.92
CA THR A 297 -61.82 47.00 11.01
C THR A 297 -62.86 47.45 12.04
N ASN A 298 -62.54 48.50 12.79
CA ASN A 298 -63.46 49.24 13.64
C ASN A 298 -63.75 50.62 13.05
N THR A 299 -64.69 51.34 13.64
CA THR A 299 -64.91 52.76 13.33
C THR A 299 -64.28 53.65 14.41
N SER A 300 -63.61 54.74 14.03
CA SER A 300 -63.03 55.75 14.95
C SER A 300 -63.43 57.17 14.54
N ARG A 301 -63.47 58.12 15.48
CA ARG A 301 -63.91 59.52 15.22
C ARG A 301 -62.73 60.49 15.19
N THR A 302 -62.57 61.26 14.12
CA THR A 302 -61.40 62.11 13.82
C THR A 302 -61.76 63.60 13.70
N GLY A 303 -61.17 64.44 14.57
CA GLY A 303 -61.47 65.86 14.62
C GLY A 303 -60.94 66.66 13.42
N GLY A 304 -61.79 66.90 12.42
CA GLY A 304 -61.87 68.16 11.67
C GLY A 304 -60.64 68.67 10.90
N THR A 305 -59.71 67.83 10.44
CA THR A 305 -58.69 68.23 9.46
C THR A 305 -58.58 67.21 8.32
N PRO A 306 -58.30 67.60 7.06
CA PRO A 306 -58.29 66.70 5.89
C PRO A 306 -57.19 65.63 5.87
N ASN A 307 -56.37 65.53 6.92
CA ASN A 307 -55.21 64.65 6.99
C ASN A 307 -55.35 63.60 8.10
N ALA A 308 -56.57 63.15 8.42
CA ALA A 308 -56.78 62.04 9.34
C ALA A 308 -56.71 60.71 8.59
N SER A 309 -55.76 59.86 9.03
CA SER A 309 -55.33 58.61 8.39
C SER A 309 -56.46 57.58 8.24
N ASP A 310 -56.63 57.07 7.02
CA ASP A 310 -57.18 55.75 6.75
C ASP A 310 -56.25 54.72 7.43
N ASP A 311 -56.79 53.82 8.26
CA ASP A 311 -56.02 52.80 9.02
C ASP A 311 -56.29 51.41 8.41
N LEU A 312 -56.26 51.39 7.08
CA LEU A 312 -56.03 50.22 6.25
C LEU A 312 -54.54 50.20 5.88
N HIS A 313 -53.75 49.43 6.61
CA HIS A 313 -52.30 49.30 6.37
C HIS A 313 -51.91 47.88 5.95
N THR A 314 -50.67 47.77 5.48
CA THR A 314 -50.00 46.50 5.20
C THR A 314 -48.63 46.50 5.88
N HIS A 315 -48.05 45.31 6.04
CA HIS A 315 -46.70 45.13 6.55
C HIS A 315 -45.78 44.58 5.46
N LEU A 316 -44.52 45.00 5.45
CA LEU A 316 -43.50 44.33 4.67
C LEU A 316 -43.10 43.04 5.40
N ILE A 317 -43.23 41.91 4.71
CA ILE A 317 -42.90 40.58 5.21
C ILE A 317 -41.61 40.15 4.51
N HIS A 318 -40.68 39.62 5.29
CA HIS A 318 -39.47 38.96 4.79
C HIS A 318 -39.56 37.47 5.06
N VAL A 319 -39.40 36.66 4.02
CA VAL A 319 -39.27 35.21 4.12
C VAL A 319 -37.84 34.85 3.79
N THR A 320 -37.13 34.36 4.80
CA THR A 320 -35.68 34.15 4.74
C THR A 320 -35.27 32.78 5.23
N GLY A 321 -34.07 32.35 4.82
CA GLY A 321 -33.47 31.11 5.31
C GLY A 321 -34.21 29.86 4.85
N PHE A 322 -34.48 29.76 3.54
CA PHE A 322 -35.02 28.53 2.94
C PHE A 322 -34.07 27.35 3.18
N SER A 323 -34.61 26.21 3.62
CA SER A 323 -33.83 24.98 3.76
C SER A 323 -33.32 24.47 2.42
N THR A 324 -32.23 23.72 2.45
CA THR A 324 -31.72 22.96 1.31
C THR A 324 -32.42 21.60 1.29
N ASP A 325 -33.24 21.35 0.28
CA ASP A 325 -34.08 20.15 0.21
C ASP A 325 -33.84 19.34 -1.06
N ASN A 326 -34.17 18.05 -1.01
CA ASN A 326 -33.96 17.08 -2.08
C ASN A 326 -34.96 17.30 -3.24
N ASN A 327 -34.42 17.44 -4.46
CA ASN A 327 -35.19 17.64 -5.70
C ASN A 327 -35.09 16.45 -6.68
N ILE A 328 -34.61 15.29 -6.25
CA ILE A 328 -34.51 14.09 -7.09
C ILE A 328 -35.91 13.63 -7.51
N PRO A 329 -36.19 13.52 -8.84
CA PRO A 329 -37.47 13.03 -9.34
C PRO A 329 -37.61 11.51 -9.13
N PRO A 330 -38.81 10.93 -9.29
CA PRO A 330 -39.00 9.49 -9.20
C PRO A 330 -38.10 8.75 -10.21
N TYR A 331 -37.32 7.80 -9.74
CA TYR A 331 -36.36 7.10 -10.59
C TYR A 331 -36.35 5.59 -10.38
N ILE A 332 -35.77 4.91 -11.36
CA ILE A 332 -35.31 3.52 -11.27
C ILE A 332 -33.85 3.45 -11.72
N ASP A 333 -33.04 2.75 -10.94
CA ASP A 333 -31.62 2.52 -11.21
C ASP A 333 -31.45 1.45 -12.28
N VAL A 334 -30.57 1.72 -13.24
CA VAL A 334 -30.21 0.83 -14.34
C VAL A 334 -28.69 0.73 -14.47
N ILE A 335 -28.21 -0.42 -14.92
CA ILE A 335 -26.81 -0.57 -15.32
C ILE A 335 -26.68 -0.02 -16.74
N ILE A 336 -25.73 0.88 -16.97
CA ILE A 336 -25.46 1.46 -18.30
C ILE A 336 -24.11 0.94 -18.75
N ALA A 337 -24.09 0.32 -19.92
CA ALA A 337 -22.87 -0.23 -20.50
C ALA A 337 -22.69 0.22 -21.95
N LYS A 338 -21.43 0.40 -22.34
CA LYS A 338 -20.99 0.76 -23.68
C LYS A 338 -20.59 -0.48 -24.45
N TYR A 339 -21.14 -0.66 -25.64
CA TYR A 339 -20.75 -1.76 -26.52
C TYR A 339 -19.31 -1.61 -26.95
N GLN A 340 -18.54 -2.67 -26.72
CA GLN A 340 -17.19 -2.83 -27.17
C GLN A 340 -17.13 -4.13 -28.01
N PRO A 341 -16.87 -4.06 -29.32
CA PRO A 341 -16.79 -5.25 -30.15
C PRO A 341 -15.72 -6.21 -29.60
N PRO A 342 -15.86 -7.53 -29.77
CA PRO A 342 -14.82 -8.48 -29.39
C PRO A 342 -13.48 -8.20 -30.07
N SER A 343 -12.40 -8.55 -29.40
CA SER A 343 -11.03 -8.47 -29.89
C SER A 343 -10.24 -9.65 -29.38
N ASP A 344 -9.32 -10.09 -30.22
CA ASP A 344 -8.43 -11.17 -29.89
C ASP A 344 -7.26 -10.58 -29.10
N LEU A 345 -7.04 -11.15 -27.92
CA LEU A 345 -5.93 -10.82 -27.04
C LEU A 345 -4.86 -11.91 -27.15
N ASP A 346 -3.61 -11.50 -27.30
CA ASP A 346 -2.46 -12.40 -27.33
C ASP A 346 -1.48 -12.05 -26.21
N GLN A 347 -1.11 -13.02 -25.37
CA GLN A 347 0.02 -12.86 -24.46
C GLN A 347 1.34 -12.90 -25.25
N SER A 348 1.90 -11.73 -25.55
CA SER A 348 2.80 -11.56 -26.69
C SER A 348 4.31 -11.53 -26.37
N ALA A 349 4.71 -10.97 -25.22
CA ALA A 349 6.10 -10.98 -24.74
C ALA A 349 6.19 -10.82 -23.21
N TYR A 350 7.27 -11.32 -22.59
CA TYR A 350 7.55 -11.16 -21.16
C TYR A 350 9.04 -11.02 -20.81
N ARG A 351 9.31 -10.50 -19.61
CA ARG A 351 10.64 -10.50 -18.99
C ARG A 351 10.55 -10.43 -17.46
N TRP A 352 11.50 -11.07 -16.78
CA TRP A 352 11.64 -11.09 -15.31
C TRP A 352 12.64 -10.04 -14.81
N TYR A 353 12.36 -9.41 -13.67
CA TYR A 353 13.22 -8.39 -13.07
C TYR A 353 13.33 -8.51 -11.55
N ALA A 354 14.42 -7.97 -11.01
CA ALA A 354 14.53 -7.69 -9.58
C ALA A 354 13.49 -6.64 -9.16
N ASN A 355 12.99 -6.78 -7.93
CA ASN A 355 12.03 -5.82 -7.35
C ASN A 355 12.75 -4.64 -6.69
N THR A 356 12.22 -3.43 -6.86
CA THR A 356 12.80 -2.18 -6.29
C THR A 356 11.84 -1.42 -5.36
N ASP A 357 10.64 -1.95 -5.09
CA ASP A 357 9.57 -1.23 -4.35
C ASP A 357 9.24 0.14 -4.98
N THR A 358 9.17 0.16 -6.32
CA THR A 358 8.77 1.33 -7.12
C THR A 358 7.92 0.89 -8.33
N THR A 359 7.31 1.85 -9.05
CA THR A 359 6.61 1.59 -10.32
C THR A 359 7.55 1.38 -11.52
N ASP A 360 8.88 1.42 -11.31
CA ASP A 360 9.91 0.98 -12.27
C ASP A 360 10.48 -0.38 -11.83
N VAL A 361 11.00 -1.14 -12.79
CA VAL A 361 11.65 -2.42 -12.55
C VAL A 361 13.13 -2.26 -12.18
N GLY A 362 13.68 -3.26 -11.48
CA GLY A 362 15.11 -3.37 -11.25
C GLY A 362 15.86 -3.95 -12.45
N SER A 363 17.02 -4.55 -12.19
CA SER A 363 17.80 -5.25 -13.21
C SER A 363 17.04 -6.48 -13.75
N PRO A 364 17.13 -6.78 -15.07
CA PRO A 364 16.59 -8.02 -15.61
C PRO A 364 17.20 -9.27 -14.96
N LEU A 365 16.38 -10.28 -14.66
CA LEU A 365 16.81 -11.58 -14.13
C LEU A 365 17.11 -12.60 -15.25
N GLY A 366 16.67 -12.31 -16.47
CA GLY A 366 16.86 -13.17 -17.63
C GLY A 366 16.68 -12.41 -18.94
N THR A 367 16.94 -13.10 -20.05
CA THR A 367 16.63 -12.59 -21.38
C THR A 367 15.10 -12.48 -21.59
N GLN A 368 14.68 -11.75 -22.63
CA GLN A 368 13.25 -11.65 -22.94
C GLN A 368 12.75 -13.03 -23.39
N ASP A 369 11.52 -13.39 -23.04
CA ASP A 369 10.84 -14.60 -23.49
C ASP A 369 11.59 -15.92 -23.16
N THR A 370 12.42 -15.88 -22.12
CA THR A 370 13.16 -17.05 -21.62
C THR A 370 12.94 -17.24 -20.13
N SER A 371 13.06 -18.48 -19.66
CA SER A 371 13.00 -18.78 -18.23
C SER A 371 14.10 -18.05 -17.46
N ALA A 372 13.80 -17.74 -16.20
CA ALA A 372 14.75 -17.18 -15.24
C ALA A 372 14.68 -17.95 -13.92
N ASN A 373 15.69 -17.76 -13.06
CA ASN A 373 15.63 -18.22 -11.68
C ASN A 373 15.04 -17.12 -10.80
N ALA A 374 14.13 -17.51 -9.92
CA ALA A 374 13.62 -16.63 -8.88
C ALA A 374 14.78 -16.27 -7.93
N PRO A 375 14.79 -15.05 -7.36
CA PRO A 375 15.62 -14.76 -6.20
C PRO A 375 15.28 -15.72 -5.04
N LYS A 376 16.15 -15.75 -4.02
CA LYS A 376 15.95 -16.50 -2.78
C LYS A 376 14.50 -16.37 -2.27
N GLN A 377 13.91 -17.51 -1.88
CA GLN A 377 12.56 -17.57 -1.32
C GLN A 377 12.32 -16.49 -0.25
N GLY A 378 11.19 -15.81 -0.36
CA GLY A 378 10.80 -14.64 0.43
C GLY A 378 11.27 -13.29 -0.14
N THR A 379 12.10 -13.28 -1.18
CA THR A 379 12.54 -12.06 -1.87
C THR A 379 11.60 -11.77 -3.04
N ALA A 380 11.10 -10.54 -3.12
CA ALA A 380 10.22 -10.12 -4.20
C ALA A 380 10.96 -10.00 -5.55
N PHE A 381 10.23 -10.27 -6.63
CA PHE A 381 10.64 -10.12 -8.03
C PHE A 381 9.46 -9.64 -8.89
N ARG A 382 9.73 -9.32 -10.15
CA ARG A 382 8.75 -8.73 -11.07
C ARG A 382 8.58 -9.54 -12.34
N LEU A 383 7.36 -9.68 -12.80
CA LEU A 383 7.04 -10.09 -14.17
C LEU A 383 6.55 -8.86 -14.94
N ARG A 384 7.27 -8.41 -15.98
CA ARG A 384 6.63 -7.56 -17.01
C ARG A 384 6.16 -8.40 -18.17
N LEU A 385 4.95 -8.10 -18.63
CA LEU A 385 4.30 -8.85 -19.69
C LEU A 385 3.46 -7.92 -20.56
N THR A 386 3.43 -8.23 -21.85
CA THR A 386 2.65 -7.53 -22.86
C THR A 386 1.47 -8.37 -23.33
N ILE A 387 0.36 -7.70 -23.61
CA ILE A 387 -0.82 -8.30 -24.26
C ILE A 387 -1.13 -7.49 -25.51
N HIS A 388 -1.02 -8.16 -26.66
CA HIS A 388 -1.35 -7.59 -27.96
C HIS A 388 -2.86 -7.56 -28.16
N VAL A 389 -3.37 -6.43 -28.67
CA VAL A 389 -4.78 -6.26 -29.03
C VAL A 389 -4.93 -6.30 -30.53
N SER A 390 -5.74 -7.23 -31.05
CA SER A 390 -6.04 -7.29 -32.48
C SER A 390 -7.55 -7.30 -32.77
N VAL A 391 -7.95 -7.04 -34.02
CA VAL A 391 -9.34 -6.91 -34.50
C VAL A 391 -9.99 -5.57 -34.14
N SER A 392 -10.04 -5.18 -32.85
CA SER A 392 -10.65 -3.91 -32.45
C SER A 392 -10.13 -3.36 -31.11
N ASN A 393 -10.16 -2.04 -30.94
CA ASN A 393 -9.61 -1.35 -29.77
C ASN A 393 -10.23 -1.80 -28.44
N ARG A 394 -9.42 -1.83 -27.37
CA ARG A 394 -9.90 -1.93 -25.98
C ARG A 394 -9.95 -0.53 -25.38
N ASP A 395 -11.15 -0.03 -25.07
CA ASP A 395 -11.31 1.21 -24.30
C ASP A 395 -10.75 1.02 -22.88
N ILE A 396 -10.52 2.10 -22.14
CA ILE A 396 -10.11 2.05 -20.74
C ILE A 396 -11.08 1.16 -19.94
N ASN A 397 -10.52 0.23 -19.16
CA ASN A 397 -11.22 -0.84 -18.43
C ASN A 397 -11.89 -1.91 -19.32
N GLY A 398 -11.59 -1.93 -20.62
CA GLY A 398 -12.17 -2.81 -21.62
C GLY A 398 -11.54 -4.21 -21.70
N ALA A 399 -10.46 -4.47 -20.96
CA ALA A 399 -9.77 -5.76 -20.91
C ALA A 399 -9.64 -6.25 -19.45
N GLY A 400 -10.72 -6.78 -18.88
CA GLY A 400 -10.67 -7.41 -17.55
C GLY A 400 -9.94 -8.75 -17.58
N LEU A 401 -8.86 -8.86 -16.79
CA LEU A 401 -7.86 -9.92 -16.85
C LEU A 401 -7.45 -10.40 -15.46
N LYS A 402 -6.81 -11.57 -15.40
CA LYS A 402 -6.18 -12.09 -14.18
C LYS A 402 -4.97 -12.95 -14.50
N LEU A 403 -4.01 -12.98 -13.58
CA LEU A 403 -2.79 -13.78 -13.69
C LEU A 403 -2.97 -15.11 -12.98
N GLN A 404 -2.64 -16.20 -13.68
CA GLN A 404 -2.62 -17.56 -13.16
C GLN A 404 -1.23 -18.15 -13.22
N TYR A 405 -0.96 -19.12 -12.36
CA TYR A 405 0.28 -19.88 -12.35
C TYR A 405 0.01 -21.38 -12.13
N ALA A 406 0.95 -22.23 -12.58
CA ALA A 406 0.93 -23.67 -12.38
C ALA A 406 2.36 -24.20 -12.20
N VAL A 407 2.52 -25.31 -11.46
CA VAL A 407 3.78 -26.08 -11.49
C VAL A 407 3.95 -26.66 -12.90
N LYS A 408 5.14 -26.48 -13.48
CA LYS A 408 5.47 -26.95 -14.83
C LYS A 408 5.36 -28.47 -14.93
N SER A 409 4.70 -28.96 -15.99
CA SER A 409 4.55 -30.38 -16.27
C SER A 409 5.03 -30.70 -17.69
N GLY A 410 6.34 -30.91 -17.85
CA GLY A 410 6.97 -31.06 -19.17
C GLY A 410 7.49 -29.72 -19.68
N THR A 411 6.68 -28.97 -20.44
CA THR A 411 7.04 -27.66 -20.99
C THR A 411 5.99 -26.62 -20.65
N CYS A 412 6.40 -25.38 -20.36
CA CYS A 412 5.45 -24.27 -20.34
C CYS A 412 5.01 -23.95 -21.77
N ASP A 413 3.89 -24.54 -22.19
CA ASP A 413 3.39 -24.46 -23.55
C ASP A 413 1.95 -23.96 -23.62
N THR A 414 1.54 -23.61 -24.83
CA THR A 414 0.27 -22.94 -25.11
C THR A 414 -0.92 -23.90 -25.18
N SER A 415 -0.68 -25.21 -25.03
CA SER A 415 -1.77 -26.20 -24.95
C SER A 415 -2.34 -26.29 -23.54
N PHE A 416 -1.56 -25.90 -22.51
CA PHE A 416 -1.92 -25.98 -21.10
C PHE A 416 -2.32 -27.40 -20.67
N ILE A 417 -1.83 -28.43 -21.36
CA ILE A 417 -2.14 -29.83 -21.09
C ILE A 417 -1.09 -30.41 -20.14
N GLY A 418 -1.50 -30.70 -18.92
CA GLY A 418 -0.66 -31.36 -17.91
C GLY A 418 -0.39 -30.48 -16.70
N GLU A 419 -0.53 -29.17 -16.85
CA GLU A 419 -0.54 -28.17 -15.79
C GLU A 419 -1.92 -28.03 -15.15
N SER A 420 -1.95 -27.64 -13.88
CA SER A 420 -3.17 -27.26 -13.15
C SER A 420 -3.06 -25.81 -12.71
N TYR A 421 -3.62 -24.89 -13.50
CA TYR A 421 -3.54 -23.46 -13.24
C TYR A 421 -4.44 -23.03 -12.09
N SER A 422 -3.92 -22.11 -11.27
CA SER A 422 -4.63 -21.43 -10.20
C SER A 422 -4.37 -19.93 -10.26
N ASP A 423 -5.32 -19.12 -9.80
CA ASP A 423 -5.13 -17.67 -9.70
C ASP A 423 -3.97 -17.35 -8.76
N VAL A 424 -3.11 -16.42 -9.17
CA VAL A 424 -2.12 -15.84 -8.26
C VAL A 424 -2.88 -15.07 -7.18
N SER A 425 -2.54 -15.34 -5.91
CA SER A 425 -3.16 -14.74 -4.73
C SER A 425 -2.11 -14.03 -3.90
N ASP A 426 -2.52 -13.00 -3.16
CA ASP A 426 -1.73 -12.30 -2.14
C ASP A 426 -1.62 -13.09 -0.82
N VAL A 427 -2.59 -13.98 -0.54
CA VAL A 427 -2.68 -14.71 0.74
C VAL A 427 -2.39 -16.21 0.67
N SER A 428 -2.38 -16.81 -0.53
CA SER A 428 -2.24 -18.27 -0.68
C SER A 428 -1.46 -18.66 -1.94
N GLY A 429 -0.94 -19.90 -1.96
CA GLY A 429 -0.11 -20.41 -3.06
C GLY A 429 1.39 -20.38 -2.76
N ASP A 430 2.16 -20.95 -3.67
CA ASP A 430 3.62 -21.03 -3.60
C ASP A 430 4.27 -19.77 -4.17
N ILE A 431 3.77 -19.31 -5.32
CA ILE A 431 4.05 -17.98 -5.86
C ILE A 431 2.86 -17.09 -5.56
N ARG A 432 3.13 -15.91 -5.00
CA ARG A 432 2.10 -14.95 -4.56
C ARG A 432 2.35 -13.58 -5.10
N TYR A 433 1.31 -12.75 -5.08
CA TYR A 433 1.52 -11.32 -5.16
C TYR A 433 2.28 -10.80 -3.94
N PHE A 434 3.13 -9.80 -4.13
CA PHE A 434 3.90 -9.16 -3.07
C PHE A 434 3.53 -7.68 -2.92
N ASP A 435 3.10 -7.28 -1.72
CA ASP A 435 2.81 -5.88 -1.37
C ASP A 435 4.12 -5.08 -1.19
N ASN A 436 4.36 -4.15 -2.10
CA ASN A 436 5.46 -3.18 -2.07
C ASN A 436 4.96 -1.92 -1.35
N PRO A 437 5.40 -1.65 -0.10
CA PRO A 437 4.78 -0.63 0.75
C PRO A 437 4.85 0.80 0.21
N SER A 438 5.72 1.07 -0.76
CA SER A 438 5.92 2.39 -1.36
C SER A 438 5.06 2.65 -2.61
N VAL A 439 4.32 1.64 -3.09
CA VAL A 439 3.52 1.68 -4.32
C VAL A 439 2.12 1.11 -4.02
N SER A 440 1.10 1.51 -4.78
CA SER A 440 -0.23 0.90 -4.69
C SER A 440 -0.56 0.08 -5.93
N ASP A 441 -1.34 -0.98 -5.74
CA ASP A 441 -1.98 -1.72 -6.83
C ASP A 441 -2.67 -0.77 -7.82
N ALA A 442 -2.60 -1.12 -9.11
CA ALA A 442 -3.14 -0.36 -10.24
C ALA A 442 -2.50 1.02 -10.51
N ASP A 443 -1.40 1.39 -9.83
CA ASP A 443 -0.62 2.60 -10.12
C ASP A 443 -0.03 2.58 -11.55
N THR A 444 0.16 3.77 -12.14
CA THR A 444 0.78 3.89 -13.48
C THR A 444 2.25 3.47 -13.45
N LEU A 445 2.63 2.58 -14.36
CA LEU A 445 4.02 2.10 -14.44
C LEU A 445 4.97 3.13 -15.07
N ILE A 446 6.23 3.09 -14.65
CA ILE A 446 7.33 3.80 -15.31
C ILE A 446 7.95 2.84 -16.33
N THR A 447 8.01 3.26 -17.60
CA THR A 447 8.62 2.46 -18.68
C THR A 447 10.12 2.34 -18.50
N ASN A 448 10.68 1.18 -18.82
CA ASN A 448 12.09 0.86 -18.71
C ASN A 448 12.69 0.57 -20.10
N ALA A 449 13.98 0.88 -20.28
CA ALA A 449 14.68 0.60 -21.54
C ALA A 449 14.74 -0.89 -21.88
N ASN A 450 14.57 -1.77 -20.90
CA ASN A 450 14.57 -3.22 -21.08
C ASN A 450 13.17 -3.83 -21.19
N ASP A 451 12.10 -3.03 -21.24
CA ASP A 451 10.73 -3.55 -21.33
C ASP A 451 10.55 -4.59 -22.44
N PRO A 452 9.73 -5.64 -22.20
CA PRO A 452 9.48 -6.64 -23.22
C PRO A 452 8.81 -5.99 -24.43
N THR A 453 9.26 -6.35 -25.62
CA THR A 453 8.75 -5.86 -26.91
C THR A 453 8.25 -7.01 -27.76
N HIS A 454 7.14 -6.83 -28.46
CA HIS A 454 6.61 -7.79 -29.41
C HIS A 454 6.66 -7.20 -30.83
N SER A 455 7.54 -7.74 -31.68
CA SER A 455 7.78 -7.29 -33.05
C SER A 455 8.03 -5.77 -33.16
N SER A 456 7.21 -5.04 -33.92
CA SER A 456 7.30 -3.59 -34.14
C SER A 456 6.11 -2.84 -33.57
N ASP A 457 5.31 -3.50 -32.74
CA ASP A 457 4.08 -2.97 -32.20
C ASP A 457 4.39 -1.91 -31.14
N SER A 458 3.51 -0.92 -31.01
CA SER A 458 3.70 0.17 -30.05
C SER A 458 3.24 -0.27 -28.67
N ILE A 459 4.08 -0.05 -27.67
CA ILE A 459 3.77 -0.37 -26.28
C ILE A 459 2.98 0.78 -25.64
N VAL A 460 1.85 0.43 -25.05
CA VAL A 460 1.01 1.28 -24.21
C VAL A 460 1.18 0.84 -22.76
N ALA A 461 1.95 1.61 -22.00
CA ALA A 461 2.13 1.41 -20.57
C ALA A 461 0.77 1.44 -19.84
N GLN A 462 0.45 0.35 -19.13
CA GLN A 462 -0.70 0.27 -18.25
C GLN A 462 -0.23 0.41 -16.79
N SER A 463 -0.56 -0.56 -15.95
CA SER A 463 -0.43 -0.42 -14.51
C SER A 463 0.42 -1.52 -13.88
N TYR A 464 0.98 -1.15 -12.74
CA TYR A 464 1.60 -1.98 -11.74
C TYR A 464 0.54 -2.81 -10.99
N GLN A 465 0.80 -4.10 -10.72
CA GLN A 465 -0.16 -5.05 -10.14
C GLN A 465 0.39 -5.77 -8.90
N GLU A 466 -0.43 -5.82 -7.86
CA GLU A 466 -0.27 -6.59 -6.61
C GLU A 466 -1.50 -7.45 -6.29
N ALA A 467 -2.52 -7.41 -7.14
CA ALA A 467 -3.70 -8.21 -6.96
C ALA A 467 -4.32 -8.63 -8.30
N ASN A 468 -5.07 -9.73 -8.24
CA ASN A 468 -6.10 -10.01 -9.24
C ASN A 468 -7.43 -9.40 -8.77
N ASN A 469 -8.32 -8.97 -9.66
CA ASN A 469 -8.19 -8.89 -11.12
C ASN A 469 -7.59 -7.54 -11.55
N PHE A 470 -7.05 -7.48 -12.76
CA PHE A 470 -6.50 -6.24 -13.34
C PHE A 470 -7.14 -5.88 -14.69
N THR A 471 -6.89 -4.67 -15.18
CA THR A 471 -7.42 -4.19 -16.47
C THR A 471 -6.54 -3.10 -17.08
N ASN A 472 -6.89 -2.63 -18.28
CA ASN A 472 -6.25 -1.47 -18.93
C ASN A 472 -6.86 -0.15 -18.42
N ASN A 473 -6.65 0.14 -17.14
CA ASN A 473 -7.23 1.29 -16.44
C ASN A 473 -6.52 2.63 -16.72
N ILE A 474 -5.31 2.60 -17.31
CA ILE A 474 -4.51 3.79 -17.56
C ILE A 474 -4.82 4.38 -18.95
N SER A 475 -4.85 3.53 -19.98
CA SER A 475 -5.11 3.98 -21.35
C SER A 475 -5.85 2.92 -22.16
N ALA A 476 -6.64 3.38 -23.12
CA ALA A 476 -7.13 2.53 -24.19
C ALA A 476 -5.95 1.92 -24.97
N ILE A 477 -6.13 0.71 -25.48
CA ILE A 477 -5.15 0.00 -26.30
C ILE A 477 -5.78 -0.18 -27.68
N SER A 478 -5.16 0.40 -28.70
CA SER A 478 -5.70 0.34 -30.06
C SER A 478 -5.40 -1.01 -30.70
N ASN A 479 -6.15 -1.35 -31.75
CA ASN A 479 -5.83 -2.48 -32.60
C ASN A 479 -4.40 -2.36 -33.17
N GLY A 480 -3.57 -3.37 -32.95
CA GLY A 480 -2.16 -3.42 -33.33
C GLY A 480 -1.18 -2.87 -32.29
N GLU A 481 -1.64 -2.54 -31.07
CA GLU A 481 -0.79 -2.09 -29.96
C GLU A 481 -0.71 -3.17 -28.86
N ASP A 482 0.34 -3.08 -28.04
CA ASP A 482 0.56 -3.95 -26.89
C ASP A 482 0.31 -3.18 -25.59
N GLY A 483 -0.57 -3.67 -24.73
CA GLY A 483 -0.62 -3.19 -23.34
C GLY A 483 0.54 -3.80 -22.53
N LEU A 484 1.22 -3.01 -21.71
CA LEU A 484 2.27 -3.48 -20.81
C LEU A 484 1.80 -3.46 -19.36
N TRP A 485 1.91 -4.58 -18.64
CA TRP A 485 1.64 -4.69 -17.21
C TRP A 485 2.87 -5.21 -16.45
N ASP A 486 2.93 -4.90 -15.16
CA ASP A 486 4.04 -5.24 -14.28
C ASP A 486 3.51 -5.85 -12.98
N PHE A 487 3.82 -7.12 -12.71
CA PHE A 487 3.30 -7.88 -11.57
C PHE A 487 4.35 -8.05 -10.48
N SER A 488 4.01 -7.65 -9.25
CA SER A 488 4.81 -7.86 -8.04
C SER A 488 4.63 -9.26 -7.51
N LEU A 489 5.68 -10.07 -7.51
CA LEU A 489 5.58 -11.48 -7.13
C LEU A 489 6.63 -11.86 -6.08
N VAL A 490 6.33 -12.92 -5.32
CA VAL A 490 7.27 -13.53 -4.38
C VAL A 490 7.14 -15.04 -4.44
N ASP A 491 8.27 -15.72 -4.41
CA ASP A 491 8.33 -17.14 -4.04
C ASP A 491 8.14 -17.18 -2.52
N TYR A 492 6.94 -17.55 -2.10
CA TYR A 492 6.59 -17.61 -0.69
C TYR A 492 6.95 -18.97 -0.08
N SER A 493 6.65 -20.06 -0.79
CA SER A 493 6.83 -21.43 -0.28
C SER A 493 7.10 -22.47 -1.37
N ALA A 494 7.51 -22.05 -2.58
CA ALA A 494 7.80 -23.00 -3.63
C ALA A 494 8.85 -24.03 -3.18
N PRO A 495 8.67 -25.32 -3.51
CA PRO A 495 9.74 -26.29 -3.32
C PRO A 495 10.96 -25.88 -4.12
N ALA A 496 12.14 -26.26 -3.64
CA ALA A 496 13.39 -25.95 -4.30
C ALA A 496 13.45 -26.44 -5.76
N SER A 497 14.11 -25.67 -6.63
CA SER A 497 14.35 -26.03 -8.05
C SER A 497 13.08 -26.43 -8.83
N THR A 498 11.95 -25.82 -8.50
CA THR A 498 10.65 -26.11 -9.10
C THR A 498 10.28 -25.02 -10.09
N SER A 499 10.05 -25.40 -11.35
CA SER A 499 9.63 -24.46 -12.39
C SER A 499 8.12 -24.25 -12.38
N TYR A 500 7.69 -23.02 -12.64
CA TYR A 500 6.31 -22.58 -12.73
C TYR A 500 6.04 -21.89 -14.07
N CYS A 501 4.86 -22.14 -14.62
CA CYS A 501 4.35 -21.51 -15.83
C CYS A 501 3.28 -20.48 -15.46
N PHE A 502 3.28 -19.31 -16.11
CA PHE A 502 2.27 -18.27 -15.90
C PHE A 502 1.44 -18.05 -17.15
N ARG A 503 0.18 -17.66 -16.96
CA ARG A 503 -0.68 -17.21 -18.06
C ARG A 503 -1.62 -16.13 -17.56
N VAL A 504 -1.90 -15.16 -18.42
CA VAL A 504 -3.02 -14.25 -18.23
C VAL A 504 -4.27 -14.88 -18.84
N VAL A 505 -5.39 -14.81 -18.14
CA VAL A 505 -6.72 -15.18 -18.65
C VAL A 505 -7.68 -14.01 -18.48
N ARG A 506 -8.84 -14.08 -19.13
CA ARG A 506 -9.93 -13.12 -18.88
C ARG A 506 -10.38 -13.24 -17.43
N ALA A 507 -10.87 -12.15 -16.86
CA ALA A 507 -11.43 -12.14 -15.49
C ALA A 507 -12.53 -13.20 -15.26
N THR A 508 -13.15 -13.70 -16.35
CA THR A 508 -14.16 -14.76 -16.36
C THR A 508 -13.59 -16.18 -16.49
N ASP A 509 -12.31 -16.40 -16.21
CA ASP A 509 -11.60 -17.69 -16.35
C ASP A 509 -11.41 -18.20 -17.78
N LEU A 510 -11.88 -17.47 -18.79
CA LEU A 510 -11.68 -17.84 -20.18
C LEU A 510 -10.25 -17.51 -20.61
N GLU A 511 -9.60 -18.47 -21.27
CA GLU A 511 -8.30 -18.26 -21.90
C GLU A 511 -8.38 -17.13 -22.93
N LEU A 512 -7.25 -16.43 -23.11
CA LEU A 512 -7.09 -15.50 -24.23
C LEU A 512 -7.12 -16.26 -25.56
N GLU A 513 -7.38 -15.54 -26.65
CA GLU A 513 -7.50 -16.13 -27.98
C GLU A 513 -6.19 -16.75 -28.46
N SER A 514 -5.05 -16.21 -28.03
CA SER A 514 -3.74 -16.82 -28.28
C SER A 514 -2.70 -16.50 -27.20
N TYR A 515 -1.60 -17.25 -27.26
CA TYR A 515 -0.41 -17.03 -26.43
C TYR A 515 0.82 -17.23 -27.32
N SER A 516 1.60 -16.18 -27.55
CA SER A 516 2.89 -16.28 -28.25
C SER A 516 4.01 -16.75 -27.33
N VAL A 517 3.89 -16.46 -26.03
CA VAL A 517 4.87 -16.81 -25.00
C VAL A 517 4.18 -17.24 -23.71
N ILE A 518 4.81 -18.12 -22.94
CA ILE A 518 4.38 -18.51 -21.59
C ILE A 518 5.53 -18.20 -20.62
N PRO A 519 5.37 -17.24 -19.68
CA PRO A 519 6.39 -16.97 -18.69
C PRO A 519 6.73 -18.21 -17.86
N GLU A 520 8.02 -18.48 -17.72
CA GLU A 520 8.56 -19.56 -16.89
C GLU A 520 9.54 -18.99 -15.86
N ILE A 521 9.41 -19.39 -14.60
CA ILE A 521 10.39 -19.12 -13.55
C ILE A 521 10.69 -20.39 -12.77
N THR A 522 11.94 -20.59 -12.37
CA THR A 522 12.36 -21.70 -11.49
C THR A 522 12.64 -21.14 -10.11
N SER A 523 11.98 -21.70 -9.08
CA SER A 523 12.29 -21.34 -7.69
C SER A 523 13.75 -21.62 -7.36
N ASP A 524 14.27 -20.88 -6.38
CA ASP A 524 15.61 -21.08 -5.86
C ASP A 524 15.86 -22.54 -5.46
N ASP A 525 17.09 -23.03 -5.54
CA ASP A 525 17.40 -24.45 -5.27
C ASP A 525 17.37 -24.81 -3.77
N GLY A 526 16.99 -23.84 -2.92
CA GLY A 526 16.90 -23.98 -1.47
C GLY A 526 18.25 -24.11 -0.77
N MET A 527 19.37 -23.98 -1.51
CA MET A 527 20.71 -23.94 -0.95
C MET A 527 21.11 -22.51 -0.59
N GLY A 528 21.98 -22.38 0.41
CA GLY A 528 22.63 -21.11 0.69
C GLY A 528 23.60 -20.73 -0.42
N HIS A 529 23.76 -19.44 -0.63
CA HIS A 529 24.81 -18.88 -1.46
C HIS A 529 26.12 -18.81 -0.69
N MET A 530 27.23 -19.03 -1.40
CA MET A 530 28.57 -18.87 -0.83
C MET A 530 28.91 -17.38 -0.67
N LEU A 531 29.40 -17.00 0.51
CA LEU A 531 29.94 -15.66 0.78
C LEU A 531 31.44 -15.70 1.08
N LEU A 532 32.17 -14.79 0.46
CA LEU A 532 33.62 -14.62 0.56
C LEU A 532 33.99 -13.15 0.74
N PHE A 533 35.28 -12.86 0.98
CA PHE A 533 35.77 -11.50 1.14
C PHE A 533 36.39 -10.96 -0.16
N TRP A 534 36.31 -9.64 -0.34
CA TRP A 534 36.79 -8.95 -1.54
C TRP A 534 37.52 -7.64 -1.22
N ASP A 535 38.55 -7.34 -2.02
CA ASP A 535 39.33 -6.09 -1.92
C ASP A 535 39.50 -5.33 -3.26
N GLY A 536 38.88 -5.79 -4.34
CA GLY A 536 39.13 -5.32 -5.72
C GLY A 536 38.19 -4.23 -6.26
N GLY A 537 37.48 -3.50 -5.39
CA GLY A 537 36.47 -2.50 -5.79
C GLY A 537 35.13 -3.13 -6.18
N THR A 538 34.71 -3.01 -7.45
CA THR A 538 33.47 -3.65 -7.94
C THR A 538 33.53 -5.17 -7.81
N ALA A 539 32.39 -5.78 -7.43
CA ALA A 539 32.27 -7.23 -7.37
C ALA A 539 32.46 -7.87 -8.77
N PRO A 540 33.09 -9.05 -8.87
CA PRO A 540 33.21 -9.79 -10.12
C PRO A 540 31.85 -10.21 -10.70
N THR A 541 31.80 -10.51 -12.00
CA THR A 541 30.60 -11.11 -12.63
C THR A 541 30.23 -12.43 -11.95
N GLY A 542 28.93 -12.65 -11.73
CA GLY A 542 28.40 -13.82 -10.99
C GLY A 542 28.51 -13.67 -9.46
N TRP A 543 28.88 -12.48 -8.97
CA TRP A 543 28.98 -12.15 -7.56
C TRP A 543 28.40 -10.77 -7.27
N THR A 544 27.63 -10.68 -6.20
CA THR A 544 27.04 -9.43 -5.70
C THR A 544 27.74 -8.99 -4.42
N CYS A 545 28.07 -7.72 -4.28
CA CYS A 545 28.54 -7.17 -2.99
C CYS A 545 27.36 -6.98 -2.03
N VAL A 546 27.46 -7.54 -0.83
CA VAL A 546 26.41 -7.48 0.21
C VAL A 546 26.85 -6.68 1.46
N SER A 547 27.90 -5.87 1.29
CA SER A 547 28.41 -4.95 2.31
C SER A 547 28.72 -3.56 1.76
N CYS A 548 28.33 -3.27 0.53
CA CYS A 548 28.69 -2.07 -0.22
C CYS A 548 27.70 -0.91 -0.01
N ASN A 549 26.45 -1.18 0.35
CA ASN A 549 25.43 -0.15 0.51
C ASN A 549 24.79 -0.15 1.91
N PRO A 550 24.40 1.02 2.44
CA PRO A 550 23.56 1.10 3.63
C PRO A 550 22.29 0.27 3.48
N GLY A 551 21.98 -0.55 4.49
CA GLY A 551 20.81 -1.45 4.49
C GLY A 551 21.15 -2.88 4.09
N GLU A 552 22.29 -3.13 3.45
CA GLU A 552 22.74 -4.50 3.17
C GLU A 552 23.19 -5.23 4.45
N ASP A 553 23.06 -6.55 4.42
CA ASP A 553 23.23 -7.43 5.59
C ASP A 553 24.57 -7.24 6.31
N PHE A 554 25.68 -7.09 5.57
CA PHE A 554 27.02 -6.99 6.16
C PHE A 554 27.52 -5.56 6.30
N TYR A 555 26.77 -4.55 5.83
CA TYR A 555 27.21 -3.16 5.91
C TYR A 555 27.40 -2.75 7.37
N GLN A 556 28.64 -2.39 7.72
CA GLN A 556 29.06 -1.95 9.06
C GLN A 556 28.98 -3.01 10.18
N LYS A 557 28.82 -4.30 9.85
CA LYS A 557 28.73 -5.39 10.82
C LYS A 557 29.96 -6.28 10.82
N PHE A 558 30.17 -6.96 11.95
CA PHE A 558 31.19 -7.99 12.14
C PHE A 558 30.61 -9.39 11.91
N ILE A 559 31.44 -10.31 11.43
CA ILE A 559 31.02 -11.69 11.13
C ILE A 559 31.17 -12.57 12.36
N ARG A 560 30.07 -13.20 12.78
CA ARG A 560 30.01 -14.18 13.88
C ARG A 560 29.40 -15.49 13.38
N GLY A 561 29.96 -16.64 13.76
CA GLY A 561 29.39 -17.92 13.35
C GLY A 561 28.21 -18.36 14.22
N ASP A 562 27.13 -18.85 13.60
CA ASP A 562 26.05 -19.58 14.28
C ASP A 562 25.54 -20.75 13.40
N THR A 563 24.63 -21.54 13.95
CA THR A 563 23.83 -22.58 13.29
C THR A 563 22.91 -22.07 12.20
N SER A 564 22.58 -20.78 12.20
CA SER A 564 21.70 -20.12 11.23
C SER A 564 22.28 -18.80 10.73
N TYR A 565 21.80 -18.34 9.57
CA TYR A 565 22.16 -17.04 8.99
C TYR A 565 21.20 -15.92 9.40
N GLY A 566 21.70 -14.70 9.50
CA GLY A 566 20.91 -13.47 9.39
C GLY A 566 20.55 -12.79 10.71
N ALA A 567 20.69 -13.48 11.86
CA ALA A 567 20.46 -12.84 13.15
C ALA A 567 21.52 -11.76 13.43
N THR A 568 21.06 -10.60 13.93
CA THR A 568 21.93 -9.46 14.23
C THR A 568 21.85 -9.08 15.70
N GLY A 569 22.93 -8.52 16.25
CA GLY A 569 22.96 -8.01 17.62
C GLY A 569 24.20 -7.16 17.91
N GLY A 570 24.44 -6.88 19.19
CA GLY A 570 25.54 -6.02 19.63
C GLY A 570 25.27 -4.52 19.47
N SER A 571 26.26 -3.69 19.83
CA SER A 571 26.17 -2.23 19.77
C SER A 571 27.55 -1.60 19.55
N ASP A 572 27.60 -0.45 18.88
CA ASP A 572 28.84 0.34 18.69
C ASP A 572 29.43 0.86 20.01
N SER A 573 28.59 0.96 21.05
CA SER A 573 28.97 1.43 22.38
C SER A 573 28.11 0.81 23.49
N HIS A 574 28.60 0.83 24.72
CA HIS A 574 27.85 0.46 25.92
C HIS A 574 28.22 1.35 27.10
N THR A 575 27.53 1.14 28.22
CA THR A 575 27.83 1.77 29.51
C THR A 575 27.71 0.72 30.63
N HIS A 576 28.12 1.10 31.84
CA HIS A 576 27.96 0.31 33.05
C HIS A 576 27.15 1.08 34.10
N THR A 577 26.65 0.38 35.10
CA THR A 577 26.20 0.95 36.38
C THR A 577 27.25 0.66 37.45
N ALA A 578 27.36 1.52 38.46
CA ALA A 578 28.31 1.38 39.57
C ALA A 578 27.79 2.10 40.82
N ASP A 579 28.33 1.76 41.99
CA ASP A 579 28.03 2.39 43.27
C ASP A 579 29.13 3.39 43.66
N GLY A 580 28.76 4.51 44.31
CA GLY A 580 29.72 5.52 44.77
C GLY A 580 29.64 5.76 46.29
N ASN A 581 30.70 5.36 47.00
CA ASN A 581 30.77 5.47 48.46
C ASN A 581 31.89 6.43 48.88
N THR A 582 31.57 7.43 49.72
CA THR A 582 32.59 8.35 50.27
C THR A 582 33.18 7.85 51.58
N ASP A 583 34.47 8.08 51.79
CA ASP A 583 35.12 7.84 53.09
C ASP A 583 34.74 8.91 54.14
N THR A 584 34.78 8.53 55.42
CA THR A 584 34.56 9.43 56.56
C THR A 584 35.73 10.39 56.75
N SER A 585 35.50 11.69 56.59
CA SER A 585 36.50 12.71 56.93
C SER A 585 36.67 12.81 58.45
N VAL A 586 37.86 12.48 58.97
CA VAL A 586 38.21 12.54 60.39
C VAL A 586 39.07 13.78 60.67
N THR A 587 38.44 14.87 61.13
CA THR A 587 39.18 15.98 61.76
C THR A 587 38.74 16.16 63.20
N SER A 588 39.67 16.00 64.15
CA SER A 588 39.42 16.00 65.59
C SER A 588 39.22 17.41 66.16
N GLY A 589 38.20 17.62 66.99
CA GLY A 589 38.02 18.85 67.79
C GLY A 589 37.70 18.53 69.26
N ARG A 590 38.32 19.24 70.20
CA ARG A 590 38.09 19.13 71.66
C ARG A 590 37.44 20.42 72.18
N SER A 591 36.40 20.29 73.01
CA SER A 591 35.90 21.38 73.88
C SER A 591 36.53 21.28 75.28
N SER A 592 36.72 22.42 75.93
CA SER A 592 37.04 22.49 77.36
C SER A 592 35.80 22.17 78.18
N ALA A 593 35.85 21.01 78.84
CA ALA A 593 34.85 20.35 79.71
C ALA A 593 33.94 19.31 79.03
N GLY A 594 34.35 18.02 79.13
CA GLY A 594 33.49 16.83 79.16
C GLY A 594 32.77 16.41 77.87
N SER A 595 33.23 15.32 77.26
CA SER A 595 32.67 14.61 76.09
C SER A 595 32.83 15.30 74.73
N GLY A 596 33.78 14.82 73.92
CA GLY A 596 33.97 15.28 72.53
C GLY A 596 32.96 14.61 71.60
N ILE A 597 32.14 15.41 70.92
CA ILE A 597 31.35 14.93 69.78
C ILE A 597 32.28 14.94 68.56
N ILE A 598 32.69 13.74 68.12
CA ILE A 598 33.18 13.52 66.76
C ILE A 598 31.95 13.60 65.86
N ARG A 599 31.97 14.43 64.83
CA ARG A 599 30.96 14.33 63.77
C ARG A 599 31.64 14.40 62.41
N GLY A 600 32.24 13.27 62.02
CA GLY A 600 32.40 12.97 60.61
C GLY A 600 31.02 12.87 59.98
N HIS A 601 30.89 13.31 58.73
CA HIS A 601 29.71 13.03 57.92
C HIS A 601 30.15 12.28 56.67
N THR A 602 29.24 11.48 56.14
CA THR A 602 29.39 10.73 54.90
C THR A 602 28.44 11.31 53.88
N HIS A 603 28.77 11.10 52.61
CA HIS A 603 27.84 11.22 51.51
C HIS A 603 27.58 9.85 50.89
N THR A 604 26.44 9.73 50.23
CA THR A 604 26.21 8.71 49.20
C THR A 604 26.23 9.39 47.84
N SER A 605 26.49 8.64 46.77
CA SER A 605 26.32 9.15 45.42
C SER A 605 26.04 8.01 44.46
N THR A 606 25.26 8.29 43.42
CA THR A 606 25.12 7.40 42.27
C THR A 606 25.95 7.97 41.11
N PRO A 607 27.09 7.36 40.76
CA PRO A 607 27.93 7.86 39.66
C PRO A 607 27.22 7.72 38.31
N THR A 608 27.47 8.66 37.42
CA THR A 608 27.13 8.57 36.00
C THR A 608 28.34 8.04 35.24
N ILE A 609 28.16 6.88 34.58
CA ILE A 609 29.16 6.27 33.71
C ILE A 609 28.82 6.62 32.26
N GLY A 610 29.74 7.28 31.57
CA GLY A 610 29.58 7.64 30.16
C GLY A 610 29.72 6.43 29.25
N SER A 611 29.18 6.49 28.03
CA SER A 611 29.36 5.40 27.06
C SER A 611 30.79 5.33 26.53
N ALA A 612 31.25 4.11 26.24
CA ALA A 612 32.52 3.85 25.58
C ALA A 612 32.32 2.98 24.34
N SER A 613 33.25 3.02 23.39
CA SER A 613 33.13 2.22 22.15
C SER A 613 33.34 0.73 22.41
N ASN A 614 32.50 -0.08 21.79
CA ASN A 614 32.56 -1.54 21.75
C ASN A 614 33.21 -2.08 20.48
N LEU A 615 33.75 -1.21 19.62
CA LEU A 615 34.37 -1.63 18.38
C LEU A 615 35.77 -2.20 18.67
N PRO A 616 36.01 -3.50 18.46
CA PRO A 616 37.36 -4.07 18.59
C PRO A 616 38.25 -3.53 17.47
N VAL A 617 39.56 -3.77 17.55
CA VAL A 617 40.47 -3.35 16.48
C VAL A 617 40.09 -4.04 15.17
N TYR A 618 39.71 -3.28 14.15
CA TYR A 618 39.16 -3.82 12.91
C TYR A 618 39.87 -3.28 11.68
N ARG A 619 39.74 -4.03 10.58
CA ARG A 619 40.12 -3.61 9.23
C ARG A 619 39.03 -4.04 8.25
N GLN A 620 38.60 -3.10 7.41
CA GLN A 620 37.44 -3.26 6.55
C GLN A 620 37.75 -4.12 5.31
N LEU A 621 36.83 -5.00 4.95
CA LEU A 621 36.78 -5.75 3.69
C LEU A 621 35.35 -5.71 3.14
N MET A 622 35.21 -5.88 1.82
CA MET A 622 33.90 -6.16 1.25
C MET A 622 33.53 -7.62 1.47
N VAL A 623 32.23 -7.89 1.60
CA VAL A 623 31.65 -9.25 1.56
C VAL A 623 30.90 -9.39 0.24
N ILE A 624 31.27 -10.40 -0.54
CA ILE A 624 30.63 -10.74 -1.80
C ILE A 624 29.91 -12.08 -1.66
N ARG A 625 28.75 -12.21 -2.31
CA ARG A 625 27.91 -13.40 -2.36
C ARG A 625 27.85 -13.89 -3.80
N ALA A 626 27.96 -15.20 -4.02
CA ALA A 626 27.74 -15.79 -5.34
C ALA A 626 26.28 -15.61 -5.76
N ASP A 627 26.05 -15.26 -7.03
CA ASP A 627 24.69 -15.09 -7.55
C ASP A 627 23.97 -16.45 -7.68
N ASP A 628 24.72 -17.50 -8.02
CA ASP A 628 24.25 -18.89 -7.97
C ASP A 628 24.29 -19.40 -6.52
N SER A 629 23.30 -20.21 -6.16
CA SER A 629 23.26 -20.93 -4.89
C SER A 629 24.15 -22.18 -4.93
N GLY A 630 24.48 -22.70 -3.74
CA GLY A 630 25.42 -23.80 -3.61
C GLY A 630 26.87 -23.41 -3.86
N THR A 631 27.69 -24.36 -4.32
CA THR A 631 29.14 -24.13 -4.51
C THR A 631 29.40 -23.63 -5.92
N PRO A 632 29.92 -22.39 -6.10
CA PRO A 632 30.22 -21.87 -7.43
C PRO A 632 31.25 -22.73 -8.16
N SER A 633 31.06 -22.93 -9.46
CA SER A 633 32.00 -23.68 -10.30
C SER A 633 33.37 -23.00 -10.41
N THR A 634 33.42 -21.68 -10.22
CA THR A 634 34.64 -20.87 -10.28
C THR A 634 34.63 -19.78 -9.21
N ILE A 635 35.74 -19.64 -8.48
CA ILE A 635 36.07 -18.49 -7.63
C ILE A 635 36.89 -17.49 -8.47
N PRO A 636 36.45 -16.22 -8.56
CA PRO A 636 37.17 -15.19 -9.30
C PRO A 636 38.54 -14.86 -8.71
N SER A 637 39.49 -14.53 -9.59
CA SER A 637 40.80 -14.00 -9.24
C SER A 637 40.69 -12.82 -8.28
N GLY A 638 41.48 -12.84 -7.20
CA GLY A 638 41.49 -11.79 -6.18
C GLY A 638 40.52 -12.01 -5.02
N THR A 639 39.66 -13.03 -5.07
CA THR A 639 38.78 -13.37 -3.94
C THR A 639 39.59 -13.83 -2.73
N ILE A 640 39.13 -13.46 -1.54
CA ILE A 640 39.76 -13.77 -0.25
C ILE A 640 38.88 -14.75 0.53
N ALA A 641 39.47 -15.86 0.97
CA ALA A 641 38.77 -16.92 1.70
C ALA A 641 39.51 -17.32 2.99
N PRO A 642 38.77 -17.76 4.03
CA PRO A 642 39.36 -18.34 5.24
C PRO A 642 39.83 -19.78 5.06
N PHE A 643 40.89 -20.13 5.81
CA PHE A 643 41.52 -21.44 5.88
C PHE A 643 41.87 -21.78 7.34
N ASP A 644 41.86 -23.08 7.66
CA ASP A 644 42.29 -23.61 8.95
C ASP A 644 43.70 -24.24 8.92
N ALA A 645 44.35 -24.17 7.76
CA ALA A 645 45.70 -24.66 7.51
C ALA A 645 46.45 -23.70 6.56
N THR A 646 47.65 -24.12 6.11
CA THR A 646 48.41 -23.36 5.12
C THR A 646 47.60 -23.23 3.82
N VAL A 647 47.58 -22.03 3.23
CA VAL A 647 46.83 -21.78 1.99
C VAL A 647 47.34 -22.71 0.86
N PRO A 648 46.44 -23.27 0.04
CA PRO A 648 46.81 -24.24 -1.01
C PRO A 648 47.51 -23.58 -2.20
N ALA A 649 48.01 -24.39 -3.14
CA ALA A 649 48.60 -23.89 -4.39
C ALA A 649 47.61 -23.00 -5.15
N GLY A 650 48.10 -21.92 -5.76
CA GLY A 650 47.26 -20.90 -6.43
C GLY A 650 46.72 -19.80 -5.49
N TRP A 651 46.85 -19.99 -4.18
CA TRP A 651 46.47 -19.02 -3.15
C TRP A 651 47.70 -18.42 -2.47
N THR A 652 47.63 -17.12 -2.17
CA THR A 652 48.66 -16.40 -1.42
C THR A 652 48.09 -15.93 -0.09
N ARG A 653 48.84 -16.09 1.00
CA ARG A 653 48.41 -15.66 2.33
C ARG A 653 48.13 -14.15 2.36
N TYR A 654 46.95 -13.75 2.82
CA TYR A 654 46.51 -12.36 2.93
C TYR A 654 46.81 -11.80 4.33
N SER A 655 48.10 -11.51 4.59
CA SER A 655 48.58 -11.13 5.93
C SER A 655 48.24 -9.71 6.37
N THR A 656 47.73 -8.86 5.48
CA THR A 656 47.37 -7.47 5.78
C THR A 656 46.19 -7.35 6.75
N GLN A 657 45.40 -8.41 6.90
CA GLN A 657 44.27 -8.49 7.84
C GLN A 657 44.68 -9.05 9.22
N ASP A 658 45.93 -9.52 9.39
CA ASP A 658 46.37 -10.17 10.62
C ASP A 658 46.20 -9.27 11.86
N GLY A 659 45.56 -9.80 12.89
CA GLY A 659 45.30 -9.11 14.16
C GLY A 659 44.05 -8.25 14.18
N TYR A 660 43.37 -8.04 13.04
CA TYR A 660 42.19 -7.20 12.92
C TYR A 660 40.92 -8.01 12.72
N TYR A 661 39.85 -7.67 13.45
CA TYR A 661 38.52 -8.20 13.15
C TYR A 661 38.04 -7.68 11.78
N ILE A 662 37.29 -8.52 11.05
CA ILE A 662 36.73 -8.15 9.76
C ILE A 662 35.40 -7.43 9.97
N ARG A 663 35.30 -6.20 9.45
CA ARG A 663 34.05 -5.42 9.41
C ARG A 663 33.66 -5.20 7.96
N GLY A 664 32.42 -5.53 7.59
CA GLY A 664 31.90 -5.32 6.24
C GLY A 664 31.76 -3.83 5.92
N GLU A 665 32.27 -3.42 4.77
CA GLU A 665 32.15 -2.04 4.23
C GLU A 665 32.39 -2.03 2.72
N SER A 666 31.98 -0.95 2.07
CA SER A 666 32.32 -0.55 0.70
C SER A 666 33.79 -0.10 0.56
N THR A 667 34.36 0.51 1.60
CA THR A 667 35.71 1.06 1.61
C THR A 667 36.69 0.08 2.24
N VAL A 668 37.55 -0.50 1.42
CA VAL A 668 38.45 -1.55 1.87
C VAL A 668 39.71 -0.99 2.54
N GLY A 669 40.16 -1.65 3.61
CA GLY A 669 41.46 -1.42 4.21
C GLY A 669 41.54 -0.30 5.25
N SER A 670 40.45 0.42 5.51
CA SER A 670 40.37 1.35 6.65
C SER A 670 40.44 0.57 7.96
N THR A 671 41.12 1.13 8.95
CA THR A 671 41.28 0.54 10.28
C THR A 671 40.64 1.41 11.35
N GLY A 672 40.13 0.81 12.42
CA GLY A 672 39.58 1.54 13.56
C GLY A 672 39.39 0.65 14.78
N GLY A 673 38.73 1.20 15.81
CA GLY A 673 38.44 0.48 17.06
C GLY A 673 39.64 0.34 18.00
N SER A 674 39.39 -0.27 19.17
CA SER A 674 40.39 -0.56 20.20
C SER A 674 40.00 -1.83 20.95
N ASN A 675 41.00 -2.64 21.31
CA ASN A 675 40.83 -3.85 22.13
C ASN A 675 40.82 -3.55 23.64
N THR A 676 40.94 -2.28 24.02
CA THR A 676 40.75 -1.84 25.40
C THR A 676 40.02 -0.51 25.46
N HIS A 677 39.32 -0.25 26.56
CA HIS A 677 38.73 1.06 26.82
C HIS A 677 38.58 1.34 28.32
N SER A 678 38.22 2.57 28.63
CA SER A 678 37.73 3.02 29.93
C SER A 678 36.50 3.89 29.73
N HIS A 679 35.71 4.08 30.79
CA HIS A 679 34.54 4.94 30.79
C HIS A 679 34.84 6.25 31.52
N SER A 680 34.27 7.36 31.03
CA SER A 680 34.23 8.59 31.81
C SER A 680 33.30 8.42 33.01
N ILE A 681 33.75 8.82 34.19
CA ILE A 681 32.97 8.80 35.42
C ILE A 681 32.72 10.24 35.83
N SER A 682 31.48 10.56 36.20
CA SER A 682 31.15 11.84 36.82
C SER A 682 30.02 11.69 37.82
N GLY A 683 29.90 12.63 38.76
CA GLY A 683 28.78 12.62 39.68
C GLY A 683 28.83 13.75 40.67
N THR A 684 27.78 13.80 41.49
CA THR A 684 27.63 14.74 42.59
C THR A 684 27.25 13.94 43.83
N THR A 685 27.83 14.28 44.97
CA THR A 685 27.47 13.66 46.25
C THR A 685 26.11 14.16 46.74
N ASP A 686 25.40 13.35 47.53
CA ASP A 686 24.20 13.81 48.24
C ASP A 686 24.53 14.87 49.30
N LEU A 687 23.49 15.51 49.87
CA LEU A 687 23.67 16.46 50.98
C LEU A 687 24.30 15.78 52.20
N GLY A 688 25.27 16.45 52.84
CA GLY A 688 25.87 15.97 54.08
C GLY A 688 24.85 15.75 55.20
N SER A 689 24.95 14.63 55.94
CA SER A 689 24.00 14.21 56.99
C SER A 689 24.16 14.96 58.35
N GLY A 690 24.73 16.17 58.35
CA GLY A 690 24.98 16.97 59.56
C GLY A 690 23.82 17.90 59.92
N ILE A 691 23.41 17.92 61.20
CA ILE A 691 22.72 19.07 61.82
C ILE A 691 23.50 19.39 63.08
N LEU A 692 24.03 20.62 63.20
CA LEU A 692 24.00 21.38 64.48
C LEU A 692 24.48 22.83 64.34
N VAL A 693 23.56 23.74 64.72
CA VAL A 693 23.79 25.16 64.99
C VAL A 693 24.40 25.31 66.39
N ALA A 694 25.57 25.94 66.50
CA ALA A 694 26.06 26.49 67.76
C ALA A 694 26.48 27.96 67.54
N PRO A 695 25.72 28.95 68.07
CA PRO A 695 26.13 30.34 67.97
C PRO A 695 27.18 30.63 69.04
N ASN A 696 28.43 30.86 68.64
CA ASN A 696 29.43 31.44 69.53
C ASN A 696 29.48 32.96 69.34
N THR A 697 29.36 33.75 70.41
CA THR A 697 29.13 35.21 70.36
C THR A 697 30.40 36.08 70.41
N ALA A 698 31.61 35.52 70.32
CA ALA A 698 32.86 36.30 70.29
C ALA A 698 33.96 35.70 69.38
N GLY A 699 34.48 36.49 68.42
CA GLY A 699 35.62 36.13 67.55
C GLY A 699 35.51 36.63 66.10
N THR A 700 36.65 36.76 65.39
CA THR A 700 36.77 37.07 63.96
C THR A 700 36.08 36.00 63.10
N GLN A 701 35.42 36.37 62.00
CA GLN A 701 34.72 35.44 61.10
C GLN A 701 35.64 34.92 59.99
N GLY A 702 35.54 33.62 59.67
CA GLY A 702 36.17 32.98 58.50
C GLY A 702 35.22 32.00 57.79
N PRO A 703 35.48 31.65 56.52
CA PRO A 703 34.62 30.75 55.76
C PRO A 703 34.78 29.30 56.21
N VAL A 704 33.66 28.64 56.50
CA VAL A 704 33.56 27.20 56.77
C VAL A 704 32.57 26.56 55.80
N ALA A 705 32.67 25.26 55.51
CA ALA A 705 31.67 24.58 54.69
C ALA A 705 30.27 24.70 55.31
N ALA A 706 29.23 24.91 54.50
CA ALA A 706 27.85 24.94 54.98
C ALA A 706 27.42 23.54 55.46
N ASP A 707 26.52 23.43 56.43
CA ASP A 707 26.06 22.12 56.96
C ASP A 707 25.46 21.26 55.83
N ASN A 708 24.65 21.90 54.96
CA ASN A 708 24.16 21.32 53.72
C ASN A 708 25.06 21.76 52.55
N HIS A 709 25.97 20.89 52.13
CA HIS A 709 26.75 21.05 50.90
C HIS A 709 26.89 19.72 50.15
N ILE A 710 27.27 19.83 48.88
CA ILE A 710 27.58 18.72 47.98
C ILE A 710 28.98 18.91 47.39
N HIS A 711 29.54 17.85 46.81
CA HIS A 711 30.76 17.88 46.03
C HIS A 711 30.51 17.31 44.64
N THR A 712 31.28 17.77 43.66
CA THR A 712 31.32 17.17 42.32
C THR A 712 32.58 16.34 42.16
N TYR A 713 32.55 15.35 41.29
CA TYR A 713 33.73 14.57 40.93
C TYR A 713 33.66 14.15 39.45
N SER A 714 34.83 13.98 38.85
CA SER A 714 34.98 13.48 37.48
C SER A 714 36.30 12.73 37.33
N GLY A 715 36.32 11.67 36.54
CA GLY A 715 37.50 10.86 36.27
C GLY A 715 37.23 9.82 35.19
N THR A 716 38.02 8.75 35.18
CA THR A 716 37.81 7.60 34.30
C THR A 716 37.95 6.31 35.09
N SER A 717 37.24 5.27 34.68
CA SER A 717 37.49 3.91 35.19
C SER A 717 38.89 3.42 34.80
N ASP A 718 39.27 2.27 35.34
CA ASP A 718 40.43 1.53 34.86
C ASP A 718 40.24 1.08 33.39
N THR A 719 41.35 0.79 32.71
CA THR A 719 41.32 0.30 31.33
C THR A 719 41.11 -1.21 31.31
N GLN A 720 40.10 -1.68 30.59
CA GLN A 720 39.74 -3.09 30.49
C GLN A 720 39.79 -3.59 29.05
N ASN A 721 40.00 -4.89 28.88
CA ASN A 721 39.96 -5.57 27.59
C ASN A 721 38.50 -5.73 27.13
N ASN A 722 38.21 -5.38 25.88
CA ASN A 722 36.89 -5.50 25.28
C ASN A 722 36.87 -6.37 24.01
N GLU A 723 37.88 -7.21 23.81
CA GLU A 723 37.87 -8.16 22.69
C GLU A 723 36.66 -9.11 22.79
N PRO A 724 35.80 -9.19 21.76
CA PRO A 724 34.71 -10.15 21.74
C PRO A 724 35.26 -11.59 21.60
N PRO A 725 34.46 -12.64 21.86
CA PRO A 725 34.91 -14.02 21.70
C PRO A 725 35.36 -14.28 20.26
N TYR A 726 36.56 -14.80 20.05
CA TYR A 726 37.11 -14.97 18.71
C TYR A 726 37.79 -16.31 18.50
N ILE A 727 37.92 -16.66 17.22
CA ILE A 727 38.82 -17.70 16.74
C ILE A 727 39.73 -17.15 15.65
N ASN A 728 41.01 -17.50 15.74
CA ASN A 728 41.99 -17.13 14.76
C ASN A 728 41.83 -17.93 13.47
N THR A 729 41.82 -17.25 12.33
CA THR A 729 41.74 -17.86 10.98
C THR A 729 42.90 -17.43 10.09
N ILE A 730 43.20 -18.21 9.06
CA ILE A 730 44.20 -17.84 8.04
C ILE A 730 43.43 -17.34 6.83
N LEU A 731 43.72 -16.15 6.32
CA LEU A 731 43.14 -15.70 5.05
C LEU A 731 44.11 -15.99 3.89
N GLY A 732 43.55 -16.49 2.79
CA GLY A 732 44.22 -16.63 1.51
C GLY A 732 43.52 -15.81 0.44
N LYS A 733 44.28 -15.30 -0.53
CA LYS A 733 43.79 -14.61 -1.73
C LYS A 733 44.16 -15.42 -2.97
N ILE A 734 43.19 -15.72 -3.82
CA ILE A 734 43.42 -16.48 -5.05
C ILE A 734 44.05 -15.59 -6.13
N SER A 735 44.98 -16.13 -6.91
CA SER A 735 45.79 -15.37 -7.88
C SER A 735 45.28 -15.43 -9.33
N ALA A 736 44.35 -16.33 -9.62
CA ALA A 736 43.67 -16.50 -10.91
C ALA A 736 42.31 -17.16 -10.65
N ASP A 737 41.40 -17.11 -11.61
CA ASP A 737 40.13 -17.83 -11.53
C ASP A 737 40.38 -19.33 -11.29
N GLY A 738 39.64 -19.95 -10.38
CA GLY A 738 39.87 -21.36 -10.05
C GLY A 738 38.75 -21.99 -9.24
N VAL A 739 38.75 -23.32 -9.15
CA VAL A 739 37.75 -24.08 -8.38
C VAL A 739 37.98 -23.94 -6.87
N VAL A 740 36.96 -24.27 -6.08
CA VAL A 740 37.06 -24.31 -4.62
C VAL A 740 38.01 -25.43 -4.16
N PRO A 741 39.11 -25.13 -3.45
CA PRO A 741 40.02 -26.17 -2.99
C PRO A 741 39.51 -26.86 -1.72
N THR A 742 39.76 -28.17 -1.59
CA THR A 742 39.49 -28.91 -0.35
C THR A 742 40.18 -28.24 0.83
N GLY A 743 39.45 -28.11 1.95
CA GLY A 743 39.92 -27.45 3.15
C GLY A 743 39.70 -25.94 3.19
N MET A 744 39.17 -25.33 2.13
CA MET A 744 38.68 -23.96 2.18
C MET A 744 37.49 -23.85 3.15
N LEU A 745 37.44 -22.75 3.91
CA LEU A 745 36.26 -22.36 4.66
C LEU A 745 35.49 -21.29 3.88
N ALA A 746 34.17 -21.30 4.00
CA ALA A 746 33.30 -20.29 3.42
C ALA A 746 32.16 -19.94 4.37
N MET A 747 31.60 -18.75 4.18
CA MET A 747 30.38 -18.31 4.86
C MET A 747 29.18 -18.64 3.97
N TRP A 748 28.01 -18.88 4.57
CA TRP A 748 26.79 -19.28 3.88
C TRP A 748 25.59 -18.56 4.45
N ASP A 749 24.65 -18.18 3.56
CA ASP A 749 23.39 -17.51 3.91
C ASP A 749 22.16 -18.43 3.93
N GLY A 750 22.39 -19.74 3.88
CA GLY A 750 21.37 -20.78 3.86
C GLY A 750 21.95 -22.19 4.03
N PRO A 751 21.15 -23.23 3.75
CA PRO A 751 21.58 -24.63 3.84
C PRO A 751 22.84 -24.91 3.02
N ILE A 752 23.77 -25.67 3.58
CA ILE A 752 25.04 -26.01 2.91
C ILE A 752 24.96 -27.40 2.27
N SER A 753 25.71 -27.62 1.19
CA SER A 753 25.80 -28.94 0.55
C SER A 753 26.48 -29.97 1.47
N VAL A 754 26.22 -31.26 1.23
CA VAL A 754 26.81 -32.37 2.01
C VAL A 754 28.34 -32.44 1.92
N SER A 755 28.95 -31.86 0.88
CA SER A 755 30.41 -31.76 0.71
C SER A 755 31.05 -30.79 1.72
N TRP A 756 30.23 -29.97 2.39
CA TRP A 756 30.63 -28.99 3.38
C TRP A 756 30.28 -29.43 4.80
N THR A 757 31.28 -29.42 5.68
CA THR A 757 31.07 -29.66 7.11
C THR A 757 30.83 -28.35 7.84
N ASN A 758 29.67 -28.20 8.47
CA ASN A 758 29.35 -27.03 9.30
C ASN A 758 30.25 -26.96 10.54
N LEU A 759 30.95 -25.84 10.72
CA LEU A 759 31.85 -25.55 11.84
C LEU A 759 31.33 -24.46 12.79
N SER A 760 30.17 -23.87 12.49
CA SER A 760 29.48 -22.90 13.34
C SER A 760 28.26 -23.49 14.04
N SER A 761 27.97 -24.78 13.87
CA SER A 761 27.00 -25.50 14.70
C SER A 761 27.38 -25.47 16.19
N SER A 762 26.40 -25.60 17.09
CA SER A 762 26.64 -25.66 18.54
C SER A 762 27.74 -26.68 18.91
N GLY A 763 28.79 -26.21 19.59
CA GLY A 763 29.99 -26.98 19.92
C GLY A 763 31.12 -26.94 18.86
N GLY A 764 30.87 -26.33 17.70
CA GLY A 764 31.86 -26.06 16.66
C GLY A 764 32.76 -24.86 16.98
N PRO A 765 33.93 -24.74 16.33
CA PRO A 765 34.92 -23.71 16.62
C PRO A 765 34.44 -22.27 16.33
N PHE A 766 33.51 -22.10 15.40
CA PHE A 766 32.98 -20.79 15.03
C PHE A 766 31.69 -20.42 15.77
N TYR A 767 31.07 -21.36 16.49
CA TYR A 767 29.81 -21.09 17.19
C TYR A 767 29.99 -19.97 18.22
N GLN A 768 29.30 -18.86 18.00
CA GLN A 768 29.35 -17.64 18.79
C GLN A 768 30.70 -16.93 18.85
N ASN A 769 31.64 -17.29 17.96
CA ASN A 769 32.94 -16.67 17.84
C ASN A 769 33.04 -15.80 16.58
N PHE A 770 33.74 -14.67 16.70
CA PHE A 770 34.12 -13.81 15.59
C PHE A 770 35.38 -14.32 14.89
N MET A 771 35.46 -14.08 13.58
CA MET A 771 36.68 -14.37 12.81
C MET A 771 37.75 -13.30 13.06
N LYS A 772 38.93 -13.71 13.53
CA LYS A 772 40.10 -12.84 13.69
C LYS A 772 41.30 -13.38 12.90
N PRO A 773 41.56 -12.86 11.69
CA PRO A 773 42.70 -13.29 10.88
C PRO A 773 44.05 -13.22 11.62
N ALA A 774 44.89 -14.24 11.44
CA ALA A 774 46.19 -14.38 12.08
C ALA A 774 47.15 -15.29 11.27
N SER A 775 48.41 -15.37 11.73
CA SER A 775 49.45 -16.26 11.16
C SER A 775 49.21 -17.74 11.36
N SER A 776 48.32 -18.12 12.27
CA SER A 776 48.00 -19.50 12.61
C SER A 776 46.53 -19.63 13.02
N TYR A 777 45.91 -20.75 12.65
CA TYR A 777 44.53 -21.07 12.99
C TYR A 777 44.37 -21.50 14.46
N GLY A 778 43.18 -21.30 15.03
CA GLY A 778 42.70 -21.98 16.24
C GLY A 778 43.01 -21.30 17.57
N GLY A 779 43.76 -20.19 17.58
CA GLY A 779 43.89 -19.36 18.78
C GLY A 779 42.55 -18.73 19.15
N THR A 780 42.11 -18.88 20.40
CA THR A 780 40.84 -18.34 20.90
C THR A 780 41.06 -17.37 22.06
N GLY A 781 40.13 -16.44 22.26
CA GLY A 781 40.17 -15.52 23.39
C GLY A 781 38.98 -14.56 23.39
N GLY A 782 39.07 -13.50 24.20
CA GLY A 782 38.00 -12.52 24.36
C GLY A 782 36.88 -12.99 25.29
N SER A 783 35.90 -12.12 25.51
CA SER A 783 34.70 -12.38 26.31
C SER A 783 33.52 -11.66 25.69
N ALA A 784 32.30 -12.19 25.88
CA ALA A 784 31.05 -11.56 25.44
C ALA A 784 30.54 -10.48 26.42
N THR A 785 31.13 -10.44 27.62
CA THR A 785 30.90 -9.42 28.64
C THR A 785 32.18 -9.06 29.39
N HIS A 786 32.21 -7.87 30.01
CA HIS A 786 33.26 -7.48 30.97
C HIS A 786 32.70 -6.55 32.05
N SER A 787 33.55 -6.25 33.04
CA SER A 787 33.30 -5.22 34.06
C SER A 787 34.58 -4.44 34.35
N HIS A 788 34.46 -3.35 35.11
CA HIS A 788 35.57 -2.51 35.56
C HIS A 788 35.92 -2.75 37.03
N GLY A 789 37.16 -2.43 37.38
CA GLY A 789 37.66 -2.51 38.76
C GLY A 789 37.31 -1.27 39.59
N THR A 790 37.50 -1.39 40.91
CA THR A 790 37.30 -0.30 41.86
C THR A 790 38.18 0.91 41.52
N THR A 791 37.56 2.09 41.43
CA THR A 791 38.23 3.36 41.08
C THR A 791 38.04 4.37 42.21
N VAL A 792 39.14 4.99 42.69
CA VAL A 792 39.07 6.04 43.73
C VAL A 792 39.30 7.40 43.10
N LEU A 793 38.35 8.33 43.27
CA LEU A 793 38.42 9.71 42.80
C LEU A 793 38.43 10.67 43.99
N THR A 794 39.03 11.85 43.82
CA THR A 794 38.95 12.93 44.81
C THR A 794 37.88 13.93 44.40
N THR A 795 37.00 14.29 45.32
CA THR A 795 35.92 15.25 45.05
C THR A 795 36.41 16.70 45.02
N SER A 796 35.60 17.59 44.46
CA SER A 796 35.83 19.04 44.48
C SER A 796 35.75 19.62 45.90
N ALA A 797 36.11 20.90 46.05
CA ALA A 797 35.75 21.66 47.24
C ALA A 797 34.21 21.72 47.43
N PRO A 798 33.71 22.04 48.64
CA PRO A 798 32.28 22.12 48.94
C PRO A 798 31.54 23.12 48.04
N SER A 799 30.31 22.78 47.65
CA SER A 799 29.44 23.65 46.83
C SER A 799 29.06 24.97 47.50
N SER A 800 29.13 25.04 48.83
CA SER A 800 28.69 26.20 49.62
C SER A 800 29.50 26.34 50.90
N THR A 801 29.78 27.60 51.26
CA THR A 801 30.46 27.98 52.50
C THR A 801 29.65 29.04 53.24
N VAL A 802 29.64 28.99 54.57
CA VAL A 802 29.05 30.02 55.45
C VAL A 802 30.14 30.65 56.31
N ASN A 803 29.97 31.92 56.67
CA ASN A 803 30.89 32.58 57.60
C ASN A 803 30.53 32.21 59.05
N SER A 804 31.47 31.62 59.77
CA SER A 804 31.33 31.28 61.19
C SER A 804 32.41 31.95 62.03
N ARG A 805 32.14 32.21 63.31
CA ARG A 805 33.07 32.89 64.24
C ARG A 805 34.12 31.89 64.75
N THR A 806 35.39 32.13 64.44
CA THR A 806 36.51 31.20 64.64
C THR A 806 37.35 31.58 65.87
N GLY A 807 37.19 30.85 66.97
CA GLY A 807 37.99 31.00 68.20
C GLY A 807 38.92 29.82 68.51
N GLY A 808 39.05 28.83 67.63
CA GLY A 808 39.88 27.64 67.86
C GLY A 808 40.33 26.98 66.56
N THR A 809 41.41 26.20 66.64
CA THR A 809 42.15 25.60 65.51
C THR A 809 41.46 24.42 64.81
N ASN A 810 40.20 24.11 65.14
CA ASN A 810 39.50 22.92 64.62
C ASN A 810 38.07 23.28 64.17
N THR A 811 37.95 23.95 63.03
CA THR A 811 36.69 24.17 62.30
C THR A 811 36.67 23.37 61.00
N ALA A 812 35.50 22.93 60.53
CA ALA A 812 35.37 22.29 59.23
C ALA A 812 35.90 23.22 58.12
N SER A 813 36.92 22.78 57.38
CA SER A 813 37.59 23.60 56.38
C SER A 813 36.61 23.96 55.26
N GLY A 814 36.58 25.25 54.86
CA GLY A 814 35.87 25.71 53.67
C GLY A 814 36.42 25.17 52.34
N THR A 815 37.49 24.37 52.37
CA THR A 815 38.17 23.82 51.19
C THR A 815 38.46 22.32 51.31
N HIS A 816 37.66 21.55 52.04
CA HIS A 816 37.91 20.10 52.18
C HIS A 816 37.42 19.30 50.97
N THR A 817 38.00 18.11 50.79
CA THR A 817 37.65 17.15 49.74
C THR A 817 37.42 15.78 50.35
N HIS A 818 36.70 14.91 49.66
CA HIS A 818 36.53 13.50 50.00
C HIS A 818 37.23 12.63 48.96
N ASN A 819 37.62 11.42 49.37
CA ASN A 819 37.84 10.34 48.42
C ASN A 819 36.51 9.60 48.25
N ILE A 820 36.10 9.46 47.00
CA ILE A 820 34.96 8.64 46.59
C ILE A 820 35.47 7.37 45.93
N THR A 821 35.04 6.24 46.46
CA THR A 821 35.31 4.92 45.89
C THR A 821 34.13 4.55 45.01
N ILE A 822 34.40 4.40 43.71
CA ILE A 822 33.47 3.89 42.71
C ILE A 822 33.73 2.40 42.57
N ASP A 823 32.74 1.57 42.89
CA ASP A 823 32.88 0.12 42.92
C ASP A 823 31.61 -0.57 42.41
N ASN A 824 31.60 -1.91 42.40
CA ASN A 824 30.46 -2.73 41.95
C ASN A 824 29.99 -2.42 40.53
N PHE A 825 30.93 -2.28 39.58
CA PHE A 825 30.57 -2.11 38.17
C PHE A 825 29.76 -3.32 37.66
N SER A 826 28.66 -3.06 36.95
CA SER A 826 27.87 -4.11 36.31
C SER A 826 28.69 -4.86 35.26
N THR A 827 28.33 -6.12 35.03
CA THR A 827 28.88 -6.93 33.93
C THR A 827 27.98 -6.75 32.72
N ASP A 828 28.49 -6.09 31.69
CA ASP A 828 27.71 -5.71 30.51
C ASP A 828 28.33 -6.28 29.23
N SER A 829 27.53 -6.34 28.16
CA SER A 829 27.97 -6.90 26.89
C SER A 829 28.95 -5.98 26.15
N ASN A 830 30.03 -6.56 25.64
CA ASN A 830 30.99 -5.93 24.75
C ASN A 830 30.92 -6.47 23.31
N LEU A 831 29.79 -7.05 22.91
CA LEU A 831 29.61 -7.54 21.55
C LEU A 831 29.46 -6.34 20.58
N PRO A 832 30.33 -6.21 19.56
CA PRO A 832 30.16 -5.18 18.52
C PRO A 832 28.95 -5.53 17.63
N PRO A 833 28.46 -4.60 16.78
CA PRO A 833 27.38 -4.90 15.85
C PRO A 833 27.73 -6.08 14.95
N TYR A 834 26.95 -7.15 14.97
CA TYR A 834 27.28 -8.39 14.26
C TYR A 834 26.14 -8.90 13.40
N ILE A 835 26.49 -9.78 12.47
CA ILE A 835 25.59 -10.66 11.75
C ILE A 835 26.07 -12.11 11.91
N GLU A 836 25.11 -13.00 12.13
CA GLU A 836 25.33 -14.44 12.23
C GLU A 836 25.36 -15.09 10.84
N VAL A 837 26.34 -15.95 10.62
CA VAL A 837 26.53 -16.69 9.38
C VAL A 837 26.82 -18.15 9.66
N ILE A 838 26.48 -19.01 8.70
CA ILE A 838 26.93 -20.41 8.73
C ILE A 838 28.36 -20.46 8.19
N ILE A 839 29.30 -21.03 8.93
CA ILE A 839 30.70 -21.19 8.50
C ILE A 839 30.96 -22.68 8.32
N ALA A 840 31.33 -23.07 7.12
CA ALA A 840 31.55 -24.47 6.78
C ALA A 840 32.91 -24.67 6.10
N LYS A 841 33.42 -25.91 6.16
CA LYS A 841 34.67 -26.34 5.54
C LYS A 841 34.40 -27.40 4.48
N LEU A 842 34.98 -27.24 3.30
CA LEU A 842 34.92 -28.27 2.24
C LEU A 842 35.78 -29.46 2.65
N THR A 843 35.17 -30.63 2.90
CA THR A 843 35.85 -31.84 3.42
C THR A 843 36.20 -32.85 2.34
N ALA A 844 35.48 -32.86 1.23
CA ALA A 844 35.81 -33.58 0.01
C ALA A 844 35.50 -32.67 -1.19
N ALA A 845 36.40 -32.58 -2.17
CA ALA A 845 36.01 -32.05 -3.47
C ALA A 845 35.15 -33.13 -4.15
N ASN A 846 34.04 -32.73 -4.79
CA ASN A 846 33.27 -33.68 -5.59
C ASN A 846 34.17 -34.19 -6.73
N ASN A 847 34.48 -35.48 -6.73
CA ASN A 847 35.17 -36.11 -7.84
C ASN A 847 34.13 -36.40 -8.93
N PRO A 848 34.51 -36.31 -10.20
CA PRO A 848 33.62 -36.73 -11.26
C PRO A 848 33.28 -38.23 -11.10
N PRO A 849 32.06 -38.66 -11.46
CA PRO A 849 31.68 -40.05 -11.48
C PRO A 849 32.67 -40.89 -12.30
N ASN A 850 32.87 -42.15 -11.90
CA ASN A 850 33.66 -43.06 -12.72
C ASN A 850 32.98 -43.22 -14.09
N SER A 851 33.78 -43.43 -15.14
CA SER A 851 33.24 -43.63 -16.48
C SER A 851 32.19 -44.76 -16.47
N PRO A 852 30.99 -44.52 -17.02
CA PRO A 852 29.90 -45.48 -16.94
C PRO A 852 30.23 -46.79 -17.66
N GLY A 853 29.96 -47.90 -16.99
CA GLY A 853 30.06 -49.26 -17.52
C GLY A 853 28.69 -49.83 -17.91
N GLY A 854 28.68 -51.05 -18.48
CA GLY A 854 27.42 -51.77 -18.75
C GLY A 854 26.44 -51.00 -19.66
N LEU A 855 26.97 -50.20 -20.58
CA LEU A 855 26.18 -49.36 -21.49
C LEU A 855 25.26 -50.24 -22.34
N ASP A 856 23.98 -49.92 -22.37
CA ASP A 856 23.01 -50.54 -23.27
C ASP A 856 21.96 -49.51 -23.74
N GLN A 857 21.40 -49.76 -24.92
CA GLN A 857 20.31 -48.99 -25.50
C GLN A 857 19.14 -49.94 -25.75
N ILE A 858 18.01 -49.66 -25.15
CA ILE A 858 16.89 -50.60 -25.08
C ILE A 858 15.68 -49.97 -25.75
N ARG A 859 15.00 -50.77 -26.57
CA ARG A 859 13.71 -50.38 -27.14
C ARG A 859 12.63 -50.49 -26.09
N THR A 860 11.95 -49.38 -25.80
CA THR A 860 10.96 -49.31 -24.71
C THR A 860 9.71 -50.17 -24.96
N SER A 861 9.41 -50.53 -26.21
CA SER A 861 8.23 -51.33 -26.55
C SER A 861 8.30 -52.80 -26.11
N ASP A 862 9.50 -53.37 -26.03
CA ASP A 862 9.70 -54.80 -25.78
C ASP A 862 10.91 -55.10 -24.85
N SER A 863 11.55 -54.06 -24.33
CA SER A 863 12.75 -54.15 -23.49
C SER A 863 13.91 -54.90 -24.15
N ALA A 864 13.95 -54.95 -25.48
CA ALA A 864 15.04 -55.60 -26.21
C ALA A 864 16.24 -54.64 -26.38
N SER A 865 17.45 -55.13 -26.10
CA SER A 865 18.70 -54.41 -26.40
C SER A 865 18.87 -54.20 -27.90
N LEU A 866 19.25 -52.99 -28.29
CA LEU A 866 19.54 -52.58 -29.65
C LEU A 866 21.06 -52.62 -29.85
N SER A 867 21.52 -53.41 -30.81
CA SER A 867 22.95 -53.39 -31.16
C SER A 867 23.35 -52.06 -31.81
N VAL A 868 24.62 -51.67 -31.64
CA VAL A 868 25.17 -50.46 -32.26
C VAL A 868 24.95 -50.49 -33.78
N GLY A 869 24.39 -49.40 -34.33
CA GLY A 869 24.04 -49.29 -35.74
C GLY A 869 22.68 -49.87 -36.13
N SER A 870 21.93 -50.47 -35.19
CA SER A 870 20.55 -50.87 -35.42
C SER A 870 19.59 -49.68 -35.45
N TYR A 871 18.50 -49.82 -36.19
CA TYR A 871 17.40 -48.86 -36.20
C TYR A 871 16.29 -49.29 -35.24
N ALA A 872 15.68 -48.32 -34.55
CA ALA A 872 14.45 -48.51 -33.80
C ALA A 872 13.31 -47.79 -34.53
N ASN A 873 12.16 -48.43 -34.62
CA ASN A 873 10.96 -47.92 -35.30
C ASN A 873 9.91 -47.34 -34.34
N GLY A 874 10.29 -47.11 -33.08
CA GLY A 874 9.46 -46.45 -32.06
C GLY A 874 9.95 -45.03 -31.78
N ASN A 875 9.13 -44.25 -31.08
CA ASN A 875 9.41 -42.84 -30.77
C ASN A 875 10.23 -42.65 -29.48
N GLN A 876 10.63 -43.73 -28.82
CA GLN A 876 11.37 -43.71 -27.56
C GLN A 876 12.42 -44.82 -27.53
N ILE A 877 13.60 -44.47 -27.03
CA ILE A 877 14.70 -45.40 -26.73
C ILE A 877 15.15 -45.09 -25.29
N GLN A 878 15.40 -46.12 -24.50
CA GLN A 878 15.93 -45.97 -23.16
C GLN A 878 17.43 -46.28 -23.18
N PHE A 879 18.25 -45.36 -22.69
CA PHE A 879 19.67 -45.60 -22.46
C PHE A 879 19.87 -46.00 -21.01
N ILE A 880 20.65 -47.05 -20.78
CA ILE A 880 21.03 -47.49 -19.45
C ILE A 880 22.55 -47.58 -19.33
N ALA A 881 23.02 -47.34 -18.13
CA ALA A 881 24.42 -47.48 -17.77
C ALA A 881 24.52 -47.87 -16.29
N GLN A 882 25.61 -48.54 -15.94
CA GLN A 882 26.07 -48.63 -14.55
C GLN A 882 27.08 -47.53 -14.31
N ALA A 883 26.74 -46.58 -13.45
CA ALA A 883 27.64 -45.54 -12.99
C ALA A 883 28.00 -45.82 -11.52
N THR A 884 29.25 -45.56 -11.16
CA THR A 884 29.71 -45.58 -9.76
C THR A 884 30.37 -44.26 -9.46
N ASP A 885 30.07 -43.70 -8.30
CA ASP A 885 30.72 -42.48 -7.85
C ASP A 885 31.72 -42.77 -6.73
N PRO A 886 32.94 -42.20 -6.76
CA PRO A 886 33.84 -42.21 -5.61
C PRO A 886 33.25 -41.49 -4.39
N ASP A 887 32.37 -40.52 -4.60
CA ASP A 887 31.71 -39.68 -3.61
C ASP A 887 30.33 -40.23 -3.24
N ASN A 888 29.98 -40.13 -1.96
CA ASN A 888 28.72 -40.65 -1.42
C ASN A 888 28.32 -39.85 -0.17
N PRO A 889 27.07 -39.33 -0.08
CA PRO A 889 26.03 -39.39 -1.11
C PRO A 889 26.27 -38.40 -2.24
N ASP A 890 25.94 -38.79 -3.48
CA ASP A 890 25.91 -37.89 -4.64
C ASP A 890 24.68 -38.20 -5.52
N ASP A 891 24.34 -37.30 -6.43
CA ASP A 891 23.28 -37.51 -7.41
C ASP A 891 23.89 -37.79 -8.79
N LEU A 892 23.64 -38.99 -9.34
CA LEU A 892 24.16 -39.41 -10.63
C LEU A 892 23.15 -39.17 -11.75
N GLN A 893 23.60 -38.53 -12.82
CA GLN A 893 22.80 -38.28 -14.02
C GLN A 893 23.48 -38.91 -15.26
N LEU A 894 22.71 -39.68 -16.04
CA LEU A 894 23.18 -40.20 -17.32
C LEU A 894 22.85 -39.21 -18.44
N CYS A 895 23.88 -38.73 -19.12
CA CYS A 895 23.75 -37.86 -20.28
C CYS A 895 24.21 -38.58 -21.56
N VAL A 896 23.50 -38.32 -22.66
CA VAL A 896 23.78 -38.87 -23.98
C VAL A 896 23.83 -37.75 -25.01
N GLU A 897 24.60 -37.96 -26.08
CA GLU A 897 24.56 -37.10 -27.25
C GLU A 897 23.64 -37.72 -28.30
N VAL A 898 22.64 -36.95 -28.71
CA VAL A 898 21.68 -37.26 -29.77
C VAL A 898 21.89 -36.26 -30.90
N GLN A 899 22.05 -36.77 -32.13
CA GLN A 899 22.27 -35.99 -33.34
C GLN A 899 21.33 -36.45 -34.45
N ASP A 900 20.93 -35.51 -35.30
CA ASP A 900 20.21 -35.84 -36.53
C ASP A 900 21.05 -36.71 -37.47
N ILE A 901 20.37 -37.54 -38.26
CA ILE A 901 21.03 -38.43 -39.23
C ILE A 901 21.87 -37.60 -40.22
N GLY A 902 23.18 -37.88 -40.26
CA GLY A 902 24.13 -37.18 -41.14
C GLY A 902 24.94 -36.09 -40.44
N THR A 903 24.59 -35.74 -39.20
CA THR A 903 25.40 -34.85 -38.34
C THR A 903 26.46 -35.66 -37.60
N SER A 904 27.68 -35.12 -37.50
CA SER A 904 28.77 -35.77 -36.74
C SER A 904 28.62 -35.50 -35.25
N PHE A 905 28.89 -36.51 -34.40
CA PHE A 905 28.95 -36.33 -32.95
C PHE A 905 30.07 -35.37 -32.55
N THR A 906 29.81 -34.49 -31.60
CA THR A 906 30.74 -33.49 -31.06
C THR A 906 31.37 -33.91 -29.74
N ASN A 907 30.93 -35.03 -29.16
CA ASN A 907 31.20 -35.47 -27.78
C ASN A 907 30.70 -34.46 -26.74
N THR A 908 29.59 -33.79 -27.03
CA THR A 908 28.89 -32.90 -26.09
C THR A 908 27.48 -33.45 -25.90
N PRO A 909 27.08 -33.82 -24.68
CA PRO A 909 25.74 -34.35 -24.47
C PRO A 909 24.66 -33.34 -24.87
N THR A 910 23.57 -33.83 -25.47
CA THR A 910 22.42 -33.01 -25.87
C THR A 910 21.13 -33.39 -25.13
N GLN A 911 21.15 -34.49 -24.38
CA GLN A 911 20.06 -34.92 -23.50
C GLN A 911 20.61 -35.57 -22.23
N CYS A 912 19.94 -35.37 -21.10
CA CYS A 912 20.25 -36.02 -19.82
C CYS A 912 18.99 -36.60 -19.17
N GLY A 913 19.11 -37.71 -18.46
CA GLY A 913 18.04 -38.31 -17.67
C GLY A 913 17.77 -37.59 -16.36
N THR A 914 16.87 -38.10 -15.52
CA THR A 914 16.70 -37.59 -14.15
C THR A 914 17.91 -37.95 -13.28
N ALA A 915 18.32 -37.04 -12.41
CA ALA A 915 19.32 -37.33 -11.38
C ALA A 915 18.80 -38.43 -10.44
N VAL A 916 19.69 -39.35 -10.04
CA VAL A 916 19.38 -40.46 -9.12
C VAL A 916 20.34 -40.40 -7.95
N SER A 917 19.80 -40.33 -6.74
CA SER A 917 20.62 -40.36 -5.52
C SER A 917 21.35 -41.69 -5.38
N TYR A 918 22.67 -41.59 -5.36
CA TYR A 918 23.62 -42.66 -5.18
C TYR A 918 24.12 -42.64 -3.73
N SER A 919 23.80 -43.70 -2.99
CA SER A 919 24.21 -43.88 -1.60
C SER A 919 25.32 -44.93 -1.41
N GLY A 920 26.00 -45.32 -2.49
CA GLY A 920 26.98 -46.43 -2.50
C GLY A 920 26.40 -47.76 -2.97
#